data_AF-A0AAC9P982-F1
#
_entry.id   AF-A0AAC9P982-F1
#
_cell.length_a   1.000
_cell.length_b   1.000
_cell.length_c   1.000
_cell.angle_alpha   90.00
_cell.angle_beta   90.00
_cell.angle_gamma   90.00
#
_symmetry.space_group_name_H-M   'P 1'
#
loop_
_entity.id
_entity.type
_entity.pdbx_description
1 polymer ?
#
loop_
_entity_poly.entity_id
_entity_poly.type
_entity_poly.pdbx_seq_one_letter_code
_entity_poly.pdbx_strand_id
1 'polypeptide(L)'
;MVMADIVVSAGFTSSGVTLNGSTGSATMDVFGTTINTELTGSSTETVFAGGSAVSTTVGSASLQYISSGGVASGTQISPFGSQYVFSGGVASGVQISSWGRQFVISGGVANGTQISSGGFQYLSSGGVANGTQISSGGQQDVYGGGVANSTQLSSGGWQLTYDGGVTNGTQINSGSLQYVYSGGVANGTQISSGGLQRISLGGAVSGTVISNGGLESVQSGGSATSVMVSSGGTLVLNGGAVVSGIVYSAGAQQVLVNGASTSGVSFLSAVSQTLSSGGTATGTVLASGALQTVSSDGVAIGTQISSGGLQYVVSGGSATSATVSSGGSLVLNGGAIVSGIVYSAGAQQVLVNGASTNGMSFLSAVSQTLSSGGTATGTVLTSGAVQIVSSGGVAIGTQISAGGSQSVQSGGSATSATVSSGGTLVLNGGAVVSGIVYSAGAEQVLVNGASTSGVSFLSAVSQILSSGGTATGTVLVSGALQTVSSGGVAIGAQLSSGGRQYVSSGGVASGTVISNRGLQAVSSGGSVLSVTVNSGGAQLISAGGSALGTVVSSGGYVFLLSGGTASGTVLISGNELISSGGIASGTVVSSGSEFVDAGGVASGTQLLGTLQTLSGVAYSAQVIGSGALQSIQSGGVASGTVVTSGGGQQIFAGGVALNDVIAGSGTVTVNSGGVLSGSLTFSGVGSGTLVIGDNSAVVSGAVISGFQSDDEIDLTGLGYDSQTYVTQSGSTTSVVTGNGSYSLNFASDGPGNRVFLARQGSNGSTVLYAAGGILPAQSMSLGGTASSVTAKFGFDSAYAGSYANLGSGEVSTDGKTYSVTGTSAEVSTALQNLVFQPSGGGSASSVSLSLSNEAAPIVLQLDTTLNQYLAGGAAADTIIGGSGHDTLASGSGGGVLQAVGSGDLLIGGRGSTVFHDGEGSATIFGGRGQDTIHATAGHDLILTGTGGSTVTLSGQGNSLWSYGADNVAVGAGANTVIGAAGSNATISGGSSGVMFIGAGGASTIMGGDGASTLFGTAGNLTYAAGNGGGFIVTGAGSTSNLFGGSAGGLLAFGQSGATLFYTGGGGADTIQGGNGSIMVNNGVNGTYFGGTAGLNQISVAGHSLAFGGGNGDVLTATGSGNVLQAAGGNMTLNGGGADGTVMFAGTGDDLMIGSTNSVSVDIFAFANGQAGGSDTISGFTAGTDHLVLNGFTGEQVDASYATKSVDGSGNMHFTLTDNTQITLVGVSALSRNQFG
;
A
#
# COMPACT_ATOMS: atom_id res chain seq x y z
N MET A 1 12.96 90.86 71.99
CA MET A 1 14.08 91.81 72.16
C MET A 1 14.59 92.11 70.75
N VAL A 2 14.64 93.39 70.42
CA VAL A 2 14.88 93.96 69.09
C VAL A 2 16.38 93.89 68.76
N MET A 3 16.72 93.57 67.50
CA MET A 3 18.06 93.63 66.87
C MET A 3 19.18 92.85 67.59
N ALA A 4 19.42 91.61 67.17
CA ALA A 4 20.60 90.85 67.58
C ALA A 4 21.48 90.62 66.34
N ASP A 5 22.53 91.43 66.22
CA ASP A 5 23.74 91.04 65.50
C ASP A 5 24.57 90.20 66.48
N ILE A 6 24.66 88.89 66.26
CA ILE A 6 25.39 87.97 67.13
C ILE A 6 26.77 87.73 66.52
N VAL A 7 27.84 87.97 67.28
CA VAL A 7 29.21 87.62 66.86
C VAL A 7 29.72 86.44 67.68
N VAL A 8 29.99 85.31 67.05
CA VAL A 8 30.67 84.16 67.67
C VAL A 8 32.16 84.28 67.38
N SER A 9 32.92 84.79 68.35
CA SER A 9 34.36 85.04 68.21
C SER A 9 35.16 83.73 68.08
N ALA A 10 36.36 83.82 67.49
CA ALA A 10 37.28 82.70 67.35
C ALA A 10 37.58 82.03 68.71
N GLY A 11 37.58 80.69 68.74
CA GLY A 11 37.82 79.89 69.95
C GLY A 11 36.59 79.65 70.84
N PHE A 12 35.42 80.23 70.52
CA PHE A 12 34.18 80.02 71.24
C PHE A 12 33.19 79.16 70.46
N THR A 13 32.41 78.36 71.19
CA THR A 13 31.33 77.54 70.63
C THR A 13 29.97 78.04 71.12
N SER A 14 29.05 78.27 70.21
CA SER A 14 27.64 78.56 70.48
C SER A 14 26.79 77.38 70.04
N SER A 15 25.78 77.00 70.82
CA SER A 15 24.95 75.82 70.55
C SER A 15 23.46 76.09 70.76
N GLY A 16 22.61 75.62 69.84
CA GLY A 16 21.15 75.66 69.97
C GLY A 16 20.53 77.05 69.84
N VAL A 17 21.14 77.94 69.05
CA VAL A 17 20.67 79.32 68.88
C VAL A 17 19.61 79.39 67.79
N THR A 18 18.43 79.94 68.09
CA THR A 18 17.41 80.29 67.09
C THR A 18 17.49 81.78 66.77
N LEU A 19 17.85 82.13 65.53
CA LEU A 19 17.87 83.49 65.00
C LEU A 19 16.56 83.77 64.23
N ASN A 20 15.73 84.69 64.73
CA ASN A 20 14.39 84.96 64.18
C ASN A 20 14.29 86.39 63.61
N GLY A 21 14.17 86.48 62.27
CA GLY A 21 14.01 87.71 61.50
C GLY A 21 12.57 88.03 61.08
N SER A 22 11.55 87.60 61.83
CA SER A 22 10.13 87.84 61.50
C SER A 22 9.67 89.31 61.59
N THR A 23 10.41 90.16 62.31
CA THR A 23 10.08 91.58 62.54
C THR A 23 11.16 92.55 62.03
N GLY A 24 12.15 92.07 61.26
CA GLY A 24 13.30 92.82 60.75
C GLY A 24 14.49 91.92 60.39
N SER A 25 15.59 92.49 59.88
CA SER A 25 16.81 91.72 59.59
C SER A 25 17.52 91.31 60.90
N ALA A 26 17.97 90.06 61.00
CA ALA A 26 18.79 89.55 62.09
C ALA A 26 20.05 88.89 61.53
N THR A 27 21.25 89.17 62.07
CA THR A 27 22.51 88.64 61.54
C THR A 27 23.34 87.90 62.59
N MET A 28 24.12 86.93 62.15
CA MET A 28 25.10 86.23 62.97
C MET A 28 26.42 86.09 62.21
N ASP A 29 27.50 86.64 62.75
CA ASP A 29 28.85 86.52 62.22
C ASP A 29 29.65 85.48 63.01
N VAL A 30 30.11 84.42 62.34
CA VAL A 30 30.75 83.25 62.95
C VAL A 30 32.23 83.19 62.58
N PHE A 31 33.09 83.48 63.55
CA PHE A 31 34.54 83.26 63.51
C PHE A 31 34.98 82.05 64.37
N GLY A 32 34.13 81.59 65.30
CA GLY A 32 34.32 80.42 66.17
C GLY A 32 33.57 79.17 65.68
N THR A 33 32.81 78.50 66.53
CA THR A 33 31.98 77.34 66.15
C THR A 33 30.51 77.55 66.52
N THR A 34 29.59 77.26 65.61
CA THR A 34 28.16 77.16 65.91
C THR A 34 27.68 75.72 65.73
N ILE A 35 26.81 75.25 66.61
CA ILE A 35 26.23 73.90 66.56
C ILE A 35 24.71 74.00 66.70
N ASN A 36 23.96 73.37 65.80
CA ASN A 36 22.48 73.33 65.83
C ASN A 36 21.84 74.74 65.83
N THR A 37 22.39 75.67 65.04
CA THR A 37 21.77 76.99 64.85
C THR A 37 20.51 76.85 63.98
N GLU A 38 19.42 77.54 64.33
CA GLU A 38 18.20 77.58 63.55
C GLU A 38 17.91 78.99 63.06
N LEU A 39 17.84 79.19 61.74
CA LEU A 39 17.56 80.48 61.11
C LEU A 39 16.10 80.51 60.65
N THR A 40 15.35 81.53 61.04
CA THR A 40 13.94 81.73 60.65
C THR A 40 13.67 83.19 60.24
N GLY A 41 12.73 83.42 59.31
CA GLY A 41 12.43 84.77 58.81
C GLY A 41 13.62 85.38 58.05
N SER A 42 13.68 86.70 57.92
CA SER A 42 14.77 87.43 57.24
C SER A 42 16.07 87.45 58.07
N SER A 43 16.57 86.27 58.47
CA SER A 43 17.79 86.09 59.25
C SER A 43 18.96 85.58 58.39
N THR A 44 20.19 85.97 58.75
CA THR A 44 21.42 85.63 58.01
C THR A 44 22.52 85.14 58.95
N GLU A 45 23.13 83.98 58.67
CA GLU A 45 24.37 83.52 59.31
C GLU A 45 25.54 83.62 58.31
N THR A 46 26.60 84.32 58.66
CA THR A 46 27.83 84.42 57.85
C THR A 46 28.98 83.73 58.57
N VAL A 47 29.53 82.69 57.95
CA VAL A 47 30.70 81.93 58.46
C VAL A 47 31.96 82.45 57.79
N PHE A 48 32.84 83.07 58.59
CA PHE A 48 34.10 83.68 58.14
C PHE A 48 35.29 82.72 58.28
N ALA A 49 36.48 83.18 57.90
CA ALA A 49 37.73 82.42 57.97
C ALA A 49 37.99 81.85 59.39
N GLY A 50 38.20 80.54 59.48
CA GLY A 50 38.38 79.83 60.75
C GLY A 50 37.09 79.48 61.48
N GLY A 51 35.95 79.99 61.01
CA GLY A 51 34.62 79.69 61.55
C GLY A 51 34.08 78.34 61.07
N SER A 52 33.34 77.65 61.94
CA SER A 52 32.68 76.38 61.63
C SER A 52 31.21 76.36 62.06
N ALA A 53 30.29 76.16 61.12
CA ALA A 53 28.87 75.98 61.41
C ALA A 53 28.47 74.51 61.23
N VAL A 54 28.04 73.87 62.31
CA VAL A 54 27.68 72.45 62.34
C VAL A 54 26.18 72.31 62.55
N SER A 55 25.51 71.59 61.65
CA SER A 55 24.08 71.27 61.74
C SER A 55 23.16 72.49 61.80
N THR A 56 23.49 73.57 61.08
CA THR A 56 22.59 74.72 60.93
C THR A 56 21.32 74.30 60.17
N THR A 57 20.14 74.66 60.68
CA THR A 57 18.87 74.60 59.96
C THR A 57 18.56 75.96 59.36
N VAL A 58 18.51 76.06 58.03
CA VAL A 58 18.18 77.29 57.28
C VAL A 58 16.70 77.25 56.89
N GLY A 59 15.87 77.99 57.62
CA GLY A 59 14.42 78.07 57.43
C GLY A 59 13.97 79.06 56.35
N SER A 60 12.64 79.26 56.27
CA SER A 60 12.01 80.10 55.24
C SER A 60 12.50 81.55 55.28
N ALA A 61 12.88 82.08 54.11
CA ALA A 61 13.45 83.42 53.90
C ALA A 61 14.80 83.68 54.59
N SER A 62 15.44 82.66 55.16
CA SER A 62 16.71 82.77 55.85
C SER A 62 17.91 82.41 54.96
N LEU A 63 19.07 82.99 55.27
CA LEU A 63 20.29 82.89 54.49
C LEU A 63 21.47 82.36 55.31
N GLN A 64 22.28 81.51 54.71
CA GLN A 64 23.60 81.15 55.25
C GLN A 64 24.69 81.44 54.22
N TYR A 65 25.66 82.27 54.59
CA TYR A 65 26.81 82.65 53.78
C TYR A 65 28.08 81.97 54.29
N ILE A 66 28.74 81.16 53.46
CA ILE A 66 30.03 80.53 53.80
C ILE A 66 31.13 81.27 53.04
N SER A 67 31.88 82.11 53.74
CA SER A 67 32.95 82.95 53.19
C SER A 67 34.28 82.19 53.12
N SER A 68 35.31 82.86 52.59
CA SER A 68 36.66 82.29 52.44
C SER A 68 37.21 81.76 53.78
N GLY A 69 37.61 80.49 53.81
CA GLY A 69 38.13 79.81 55.01
C GLY A 69 37.06 79.39 56.02
N GLY A 70 35.77 79.62 55.75
CA GLY A 70 34.65 79.16 56.56
C GLY A 70 34.18 77.76 56.16
N VAL A 71 33.70 76.98 57.12
CA VAL A 71 33.23 75.60 56.90
C VAL A 71 31.82 75.41 57.46
N ALA A 72 30.89 74.93 56.65
CA ALA A 72 29.61 74.42 57.11
C ALA A 72 29.54 72.90 56.96
N SER A 73 29.03 72.20 57.96
CA SER A 73 28.88 70.74 57.95
C SER A 73 27.48 70.33 58.42
N GLY A 74 26.79 69.48 57.67
CA GLY A 74 25.49 68.94 58.05
C GLY A 74 24.33 69.93 57.99
N THR A 75 24.47 71.06 57.29
CA THR A 75 23.41 72.06 57.13
C THR A 75 22.13 71.43 56.57
N GLN A 76 20.99 71.74 57.18
CA GLN A 76 19.66 71.37 56.69
C GLN A 76 18.99 72.60 56.06
N ILE A 77 18.77 72.60 54.75
CA ILE A 77 18.09 73.69 54.05
C ILE A 77 16.62 73.32 53.89
N SER A 78 15.77 73.98 54.69
CA SER A 78 14.31 73.81 54.68
C SER A 78 13.65 74.64 53.57
N PRO A 79 12.33 74.50 53.32
CA PRO A 79 11.66 75.21 52.25
C PRO A 79 11.88 76.72 52.27
N PHE A 80 12.24 77.26 51.11
CA PHE A 80 12.55 78.67 50.87
C PHE A 80 13.80 79.21 51.60
N GLY A 81 14.57 78.36 52.29
CA GLY A 81 15.88 78.69 52.83
C GLY A 81 16.96 78.68 51.74
N SER A 82 18.05 79.43 51.93
CA SER A 82 19.14 79.46 50.95
C SER A 82 20.53 79.51 51.58
N GLN A 83 21.43 78.66 51.10
CA GLN A 83 22.85 78.70 51.45
C GLN A 83 23.67 79.17 50.23
N TYR A 84 24.65 80.01 50.46
CA TYR A 84 25.61 80.48 49.46
C TYR A 84 27.03 80.13 49.92
N VAL A 85 27.78 79.44 49.07
CA VAL A 85 29.16 79.02 49.33
C VAL A 85 30.09 79.82 48.42
N PHE A 86 30.81 80.79 49.00
CA PHE A 86 31.71 81.72 48.29
C PHE A 86 33.12 81.14 48.12
N SER A 87 33.98 81.92 47.46
CA SER A 87 35.39 81.59 47.20
C SER A 87 36.16 81.20 48.46
N GLY A 88 36.69 79.98 48.50
CA GLY A 88 37.41 79.41 49.65
C GLY A 88 36.52 78.90 50.79
N GLY A 89 35.19 78.98 50.66
CA GLY A 89 34.23 78.40 51.59
C GLY A 89 33.94 76.93 51.26
N VAL A 90 33.68 76.12 52.29
CA VAL A 90 33.38 74.68 52.13
C VAL A 90 32.08 74.33 52.84
N ALA A 91 31.16 73.67 52.11
CA ALA A 91 29.96 73.07 52.68
C ALA A 91 30.01 71.54 52.54
N SER A 92 29.79 70.80 53.62
CA SER A 92 29.89 69.33 53.64
C SER A 92 28.60 68.70 54.16
N GLY A 93 28.11 67.64 53.52
CA GLY A 93 26.95 66.86 53.99
C GLY A 93 25.63 67.63 54.05
N VAL A 94 25.48 68.68 53.24
CA VAL A 94 24.28 69.54 53.22
C VAL A 94 23.07 68.75 52.74
N GLN A 95 21.95 68.84 53.46
CA GLN A 95 20.67 68.25 53.08
C GLN A 95 19.74 69.34 52.57
N ILE A 96 19.20 69.19 51.36
CA ILE A 96 18.32 70.16 50.74
C ILE A 96 16.91 69.57 50.61
N SER A 97 15.95 70.19 51.29
CA SER A 97 14.52 69.83 51.22
C SER A 97 13.79 70.63 50.13
N SER A 98 12.51 70.32 49.92
CA SER A 98 11.63 70.98 48.93
C SER A 98 11.72 72.50 48.99
N TRP A 99 11.98 73.15 47.86
CA TRP A 99 12.20 74.60 47.69
C TRP A 99 13.41 75.19 48.42
N GLY A 100 14.23 74.37 49.10
CA GLY A 100 15.54 74.77 49.61
C GLY A 100 16.54 74.92 48.48
N ARG A 101 17.49 75.87 48.61
CA ARG A 101 18.48 76.16 47.57
C ARG A 101 19.89 76.26 48.12
N GLN A 102 20.85 75.61 47.46
CA GLN A 102 22.27 75.82 47.69
C GLN A 102 22.91 76.42 46.45
N PHE A 103 23.54 77.58 46.60
CA PHE A 103 24.30 78.25 45.55
C PHE A 103 25.79 78.06 45.84
N VAL A 104 26.48 77.30 45.00
CA VAL A 104 27.94 77.15 45.03
C VAL A 104 28.51 78.04 43.95
N ILE A 105 29.17 79.12 44.36
CA ILE A 105 29.65 80.15 43.43
C ILE A 105 31.19 80.10 43.33
N SER A 106 31.79 81.10 42.68
CA SER A 106 33.21 81.06 42.28
C SER A 106 34.16 80.77 43.45
N GLY A 107 34.89 79.65 43.35
CA GLY A 107 35.85 79.15 44.33
C GLY A 107 35.24 78.45 45.55
N GLY A 108 33.91 78.30 45.61
CA GLY A 108 33.22 77.57 46.67
C GLY A 108 33.18 76.06 46.39
N VAL A 109 33.19 75.25 47.45
CA VAL A 109 33.18 73.78 47.35
C VAL A 109 32.04 73.19 48.17
N ALA A 110 31.21 72.35 47.56
CA ALA A 110 30.19 71.53 48.22
C ALA A 110 30.54 70.05 48.14
N ASN A 111 30.66 69.36 49.26
CA ASN A 111 31.00 67.93 49.32
C ASN A 111 29.82 67.13 49.90
N GLY A 112 29.36 66.11 49.18
CA GLY A 112 28.35 65.17 49.69
C GLY A 112 26.98 65.79 49.94
N THR A 113 26.59 66.83 49.18
CA THR A 113 25.23 67.40 49.26
C THR A 113 24.21 66.34 48.89
N GLN A 114 23.15 66.20 49.68
CA GLN A 114 22.00 65.33 49.42
C GLN A 114 20.79 66.19 49.08
N ILE A 115 20.21 65.97 47.90
CA ILE A 115 19.10 66.77 47.37
C ILE A 115 17.85 65.89 47.34
N SER A 116 16.85 66.26 48.14
CA SER A 116 15.54 65.60 48.22
C SER A 116 14.52 66.26 47.28
N SER A 117 13.30 65.71 47.23
CA SER A 117 12.22 66.19 46.35
C SER A 117 11.95 67.70 46.46
N GLY A 118 12.07 68.40 45.34
CA GLY A 118 11.88 69.84 45.20
C GLY A 118 13.07 70.69 45.64
N GLY A 119 14.18 70.10 46.10
CA GLY A 119 15.40 70.83 46.46
C GLY A 119 16.28 71.13 45.26
N PHE A 120 17.06 72.22 45.34
CA PHE A 120 17.92 72.68 44.25
C PHE A 120 19.36 72.97 44.70
N GLN A 121 20.33 72.49 43.91
CA GLN A 121 21.72 72.93 44.00
C GLN A 121 22.12 73.61 42.69
N TYR A 122 22.67 74.83 42.78
CA TYR A 122 23.15 75.61 41.66
C TYR A 122 24.67 75.75 41.74
N LEU A 123 25.39 75.30 40.71
CA LEU A 123 26.83 75.47 40.56
C LEU A 123 27.09 76.57 39.52
N SER A 124 27.59 77.70 39.96
CA SER A 124 27.97 78.83 39.10
C SER A 124 29.45 78.77 38.71
N SER A 125 29.92 79.73 37.90
CA SER A 125 31.31 79.80 37.44
C SER A 125 32.33 79.70 38.57
N GLY A 126 33.20 78.69 38.53
CA GLY A 126 34.24 78.39 39.52
C GLY A 126 33.75 77.61 40.74
N GLY A 127 32.46 77.29 40.85
CA GLY A 127 31.91 76.47 41.93
C GLY A 127 32.09 74.98 41.67
N VAL A 128 32.42 74.22 42.72
CA VAL A 128 32.68 72.77 42.62
C VAL A 128 31.77 72.00 43.56
N ALA A 129 31.11 70.96 43.05
CA ALA A 129 30.43 69.97 43.89
C ALA A 129 31.02 68.57 43.69
N ASN A 130 31.30 67.86 44.78
CA ASN A 130 31.83 66.50 44.75
C ASN A 130 30.88 65.54 45.48
N GLY A 131 30.50 64.44 44.82
CA GLY A 131 29.72 63.36 45.43
C GLY A 131 28.28 63.76 45.79
N THR A 132 27.66 64.69 45.05
CA THR A 132 26.26 65.05 45.25
C THR A 132 25.36 63.83 45.01
N GLN A 133 24.41 63.59 45.93
CA GLN A 133 23.42 62.53 45.82
C GLN A 133 22.04 63.15 45.58
N ILE A 134 21.37 62.76 44.50
CA ILE A 134 20.10 63.37 44.08
C ILE A 134 19.01 62.30 44.07
N SER A 135 18.01 62.49 44.92
CA SER A 135 16.84 61.61 45.06
C SER A 135 15.63 62.16 44.29
N SER A 136 14.50 61.43 44.34
CA SER A 136 13.27 61.77 43.61
C SER A 136 12.85 63.21 43.77
N GLY A 137 12.73 63.95 42.67
CA GLY A 137 12.31 65.35 42.61
C GLY A 137 13.39 66.38 42.92
N GLY A 138 14.61 65.96 43.29
CA GLY A 138 15.74 66.86 43.51
C GLY A 138 16.46 67.21 42.21
N GLN A 139 17.09 68.39 42.16
CA GLN A 139 17.74 68.91 40.95
C GLN A 139 19.10 69.57 41.23
N GLN A 140 20.10 69.25 40.41
CA GLN A 140 21.40 69.95 40.36
C GLN A 140 21.58 70.64 39.01
N ASP A 141 21.80 71.95 39.04
CA ASP A 141 22.03 72.81 37.88
C ASP A 141 23.51 73.20 37.83
N VAL A 142 24.19 72.86 36.74
CA VAL A 142 25.61 73.13 36.52
C VAL A 142 25.75 74.16 35.40
N TYR A 143 26.01 75.42 35.76
CA TYR A 143 26.17 76.54 34.83
C TYR A 143 27.62 76.73 34.38
N GLY A 144 27.85 77.69 33.48
CA GLY A 144 29.15 78.00 32.88
C GLY A 144 30.29 78.17 33.88
N GLY A 145 31.31 77.33 33.78
CA GLY A 145 32.47 77.27 34.67
C GLY A 145 32.24 76.52 35.99
N GLY A 146 31.03 76.02 36.26
CA GLY A 146 30.73 75.14 37.38
C GLY A 146 31.12 73.68 37.08
N VAL A 147 31.54 72.94 38.11
CA VAL A 147 31.99 71.55 37.98
C VAL A 147 31.29 70.64 38.99
N ALA A 148 30.64 69.57 38.52
CA ALA A 148 30.13 68.50 39.37
C ALA A 148 30.89 67.20 39.15
N ASN A 149 31.45 66.61 40.20
CA ASN A 149 32.20 65.36 40.13
C ASN A 149 31.46 64.26 40.90
N SER A 150 31.38 63.07 40.29
CA SER A 150 30.85 61.85 40.90
C SER A 150 29.42 62.01 41.46
N THR A 151 28.57 62.76 40.77
CA THR A 151 27.16 62.90 41.13
C THR A 151 26.44 61.55 40.96
N GLN A 152 25.66 61.15 41.96
CA GLN A 152 24.85 59.94 41.94
C GLN A 152 23.37 60.32 41.82
N LEU A 153 22.74 59.91 40.71
CA LEU A 153 21.32 60.14 40.46
C LEU A 153 20.54 58.86 40.79
N SER A 154 19.57 58.99 41.69
CA SER A 154 18.60 57.95 42.05
C SER A 154 17.22 58.27 41.49
N SER A 155 16.27 57.33 41.58
CA SER A 155 14.93 57.45 40.99
C SER A 155 14.31 58.82 41.19
N GLY A 156 13.94 59.47 40.07
CA GLY A 156 13.35 60.80 40.00
C GLY A 156 14.32 61.98 40.16
N GLY A 157 15.63 61.77 40.30
CA GLY A 157 16.65 62.82 40.43
C GLY A 157 17.15 63.37 39.08
N TRP A 158 17.46 64.67 39.03
CA TRP A 158 17.80 65.40 37.81
C TRP A 158 19.15 66.11 37.93
N GLN A 159 19.99 65.97 36.92
CA GLN A 159 21.18 66.81 36.72
C GLN A 159 21.09 67.53 35.38
N LEU A 160 21.15 68.86 35.41
CA LEU A 160 21.07 69.74 34.26
C LEU A 160 22.43 70.40 34.04
N THR A 161 23.09 70.10 32.92
CA THR A 161 24.40 70.66 32.56
C THR A 161 24.20 71.72 31.48
N TYR A 162 24.41 72.99 31.80
CA TYR A 162 24.22 74.13 30.90
C TYR A 162 25.52 74.55 30.21
N ASP A 163 25.45 75.59 29.37
CA ASP A 163 26.57 76.14 28.60
C ASP A 163 27.80 76.43 29.48
N GLY A 164 28.93 75.81 29.14
CA GLY A 164 30.21 75.88 29.85
C GLY A 164 30.26 75.10 31.18
N GLY A 165 29.18 74.42 31.58
CA GLY A 165 29.15 73.55 32.76
C GLY A 165 29.76 72.18 32.47
N VAL A 166 30.45 71.61 33.46
CA VAL A 166 31.15 70.32 33.32
C VAL A 166 30.69 69.33 34.39
N THR A 167 30.32 68.12 33.96
CA THR A 167 30.02 67.00 34.86
C THR A 167 30.96 65.84 34.57
N ASN A 168 31.52 65.23 35.62
CA ASN A 168 32.49 64.13 35.49
C ASN A 168 32.05 62.93 36.33
N GLY A 169 31.92 61.76 35.71
CA GLY A 169 31.66 60.49 36.40
C GLY A 169 30.26 60.40 37.00
N THR A 170 29.25 61.04 36.40
CA THR A 170 27.86 60.94 36.86
C THR A 170 27.36 59.49 36.74
N GLN A 171 26.77 58.95 37.81
CA GLN A 171 26.11 57.65 37.81
C GLN A 171 24.59 57.85 37.72
N ILE A 172 23.97 57.31 36.68
CA ILE A 172 22.54 57.45 36.40
C ILE A 172 21.84 56.11 36.68
N ASN A 173 21.09 56.03 37.78
CA ASN A 173 20.35 54.82 38.16
C ASN A 173 18.87 54.88 37.72
N SER A 174 18.13 53.81 38.01
CA SER A 174 16.73 53.61 37.60
C SER A 174 15.83 54.83 37.88
N GLY A 175 15.18 55.34 36.83
CA GLY A 175 14.22 56.45 36.90
C GLY A 175 14.84 57.84 37.01
N SER A 176 16.14 58.00 36.79
CA SER A 176 16.85 59.29 36.90
C SER A 176 17.33 59.83 35.54
N LEU A 177 17.60 61.14 35.48
CA LEU A 177 17.91 61.84 34.24
C LEU A 177 19.14 62.76 34.39
N GLN A 178 20.11 62.59 33.50
CA GLN A 178 21.08 63.63 33.18
C GLN A 178 20.71 64.28 31.84
N TYR A 179 20.56 65.60 31.83
CA TYR A 179 20.34 66.39 30.62
C TYR A 179 21.55 67.29 30.37
N VAL A 180 22.15 67.17 29.19
CA VAL A 180 23.29 67.98 28.75
C VAL A 180 22.79 68.97 27.69
N TYR A 181 22.67 70.23 28.08
CA TYR A 181 22.23 71.33 27.21
C TYR A 181 23.35 71.82 26.28
N SER A 182 23.01 72.76 25.39
CA SER A 182 23.97 73.44 24.51
C SER A 182 25.16 74.00 25.28
N GLY A 183 26.38 73.65 24.86
CA GLY A 183 27.64 74.06 25.46
C GLY A 183 28.02 73.33 26.76
N GLY A 184 27.15 72.48 27.29
CA GLY A 184 27.43 71.62 28.45
C GLY A 184 28.27 70.40 28.08
N VAL A 185 29.10 69.94 29.01
CA VAL A 185 29.99 68.79 28.83
C VAL A 185 29.79 67.74 29.93
N ALA A 186 29.59 66.47 29.55
CA ALA A 186 29.59 65.35 30.49
C ALA A 186 30.64 64.30 30.11
N ASN A 187 31.52 63.94 31.05
CA ASN A 187 32.60 62.98 30.83
C ASN A 187 32.44 61.75 31.72
N GLY A 188 32.58 60.56 31.15
CA GLY A 188 32.62 59.30 31.89
C GLY A 188 31.31 58.93 32.59
N THR A 189 30.17 59.35 32.04
CA THR A 189 28.84 59.02 32.58
C THR A 189 28.61 57.50 32.55
N GLN A 190 28.10 56.94 33.65
CA GLN A 190 27.71 55.53 33.74
C GLN A 190 26.19 55.42 33.83
N ILE A 191 25.57 54.75 32.87
CA ILE A 191 24.11 54.61 32.78
C ILE A 191 23.74 53.17 33.11
N SER A 192 23.04 52.99 34.23
CA SER A 192 22.54 51.70 34.72
C SER A 192 21.09 51.46 34.27
N SER A 193 20.54 50.28 34.59
CA SER A 193 19.16 49.90 34.24
C SER A 193 18.14 50.97 34.65
N GLY A 194 17.36 51.45 33.68
CA GLY A 194 16.32 52.47 33.86
C GLY A 194 16.83 53.90 33.95
N GLY A 195 18.14 54.14 33.84
CA GLY A 195 18.74 55.47 33.78
C GLY A 195 18.70 56.06 32.37
N LEU A 196 18.60 57.39 32.27
CA LEU A 196 18.56 58.13 31.01
C LEU A 196 19.58 59.27 30.98
N GLN A 197 20.42 59.29 29.94
CA GLN A 197 21.19 60.48 29.55
C GLN A 197 20.59 61.07 28.27
N ARG A 198 20.34 62.38 28.26
CA ARG A 198 19.84 63.10 27.07
C ARG A 198 20.78 64.25 26.71
N ILE A 199 21.21 64.28 25.46
CA ILE A 199 22.16 65.27 24.95
C ILE A 199 21.44 66.14 23.91
N SER A 200 21.28 67.44 24.16
CA SER A 200 20.63 68.36 23.21
C SER A 200 21.60 68.94 22.17
N LEU A 201 21.09 69.77 21.27
CA LEU A 201 21.87 70.61 20.35
C LEU A 201 23.01 71.31 21.11
N GLY A 202 24.24 71.15 20.63
CA GLY A 202 25.44 71.78 21.18
C GLY A 202 25.98 71.15 22.48
N GLY A 203 25.28 70.17 23.07
CA GLY A 203 25.79 69.41 24.22
C GLY A 203 26.78 68.34 23.79
N ALA A 204 27.79 68.07 24.61
CA ALA A 204 28.84 67.10 24.30
C ALA A 204 29.05 66.09 25.43
N VAL A 205 29.13 64.81 25.07
CA VAL A 205 29.45 63.73 26.00
C VAL A 205 30.62 62.88 25.48
N SER A 206 31.44 62.39 26.43
CA SER A 206 32.60 61.57 26.12
C SER A 206 32.77 60.44 27.12
N GLY A 207 33.02 59.22 26.63
CA GLY A 207 33.31 58.06 27.48
C GLY A 207 32.10 57.54 28.26
N THR A 208 30.88 57.76 27.77
CA THR A 208 29.67 57.19 28.37
C THR A 208 29.73 55.66 28.32
N VAL A 209 29.39 54.99 29.43
CA VAL A 209 29.19 53.54 29.49
C VAL A 209 27.71 53.25 29.71
N ILE A 210 27.07 52.61 28.72
CA ILE A 210 25.67 52.22 28.77
C ILE A 210 25.60 50.74 29.16
N SER A 211 25.12 50.46 30.37
CA SER A 211 24.96 49.10 30.90
C SER A 211 23.57 48.53 30.56
N ASN A 212 23.33 47.28 30.94
CA ASN A 212 22.04 46.60 30.71
C ASN A 212 20.86 47.45 31.23
N GLY A 213 19.90 47.74 30.33
CA GLY A 213 18.71 48.54 30.60
C GLY A 213 18.93 50.05 30.67
N GLY A 214 20.17 50.54 30.48
CA GLY A 214 20.49 51.96 30.39
C GLY A 214 20.22 52.54 29.01
N LEU A 215 19.90 53.83 28.94
CA LEU A 215 19.61 54.53 27.68
C LEU A 215 20.39 55.85 27.57
N GLU A 216 21.14 56.01 26.47
CA GLU A 216 21.66 57.31 26.02
C GLU A 216 20.88 57.77 24.79
N SER A 217 20.43 59.03 24.80
CA SER A 217 19.68 59.64 23.69
C SER A 217 20.37 60.90 23.22
N VAL A 218 20.97 60.83 22.02
CA VAL A 218 21.62 61.96 21.36
C VAL A 218 20.61 62.65 20.45
N GLN A 219 20.27 63.90 20.75
CA GLN A 219 19.35 64.72 19.97
C GLN A 219 20.07 65.38 18.78
N SER A 220 19.31 66.10 17.95
CA SER A 220 19.87 66.85 16.82
C SER A 220 20.94 67.83 17.26
N GLY A 221 22.13 67.73 16.65
CA GLY A 221 23.31 68.55 16.93
C GLY A 221 23.96 68.32 18.31
N GLY A 222 23.54 67.30 19.06
CA GLY A 222 24.29 66.79 20.21
C GLY A 222 25.45 65.91 19.76
N SER A 223 26.52 65.84 20.56
CA SER A 223 27.71 65.04 20.26
C SER A 223 27.97 63.97 21.32
N ALA A 224 28.20 62.73 20.90
CA ALA A 224 28.61 61.63 21.77
C ALA A 224 29.84 60.92 21.20
N THR A 225 30.91 60.83 22.00
CA THR A 225 32.19 60.25 21.56
C THR A 225 32.68 59.17 22.51
N SER A 226 33.33 58.14 21.97
CA SER A 226 33.91 57.03 22.75
C SER A 226 32.89 56.33 23.67
N VAL A 227 31.64 56.20 23.23
CA VAL A 227 30.59 55.53 23.99
C VAL A 227 30.78 54.02 23.94
N MET A 228 30.70 53.36 25.09
CA MET A 228 30.66 51.90 25.19
C MET A 228 29.24 51.43 25.49
N VAL A 229 28.64 50.71 24.55
CA VAL A 229 27.32 50.10 24.72
C VAL A 229 27.51 48.63 25.08
N SER A 230 27.22 48.29 26.33
CA SER A 230 27.32 46.92 26.84
C SER A 230 26.08 46.09 26.50
N SER A 231 26.12 44.78 26.77
CA SER A 231 24.97 43.89 26.59
C SER A 231 23.71 44.44 27.28
N GLY A 232 22.61 44.55 26.53
CA GLY A 232 21.33 45.09 27.01
C GLY A 232 21.26 46.62 27.12
N GLY A 233 22.34 47.35 26.82
CA GLY A 233 22.35 48.82 26.75
C GLY A 233 21.84 49.33 25.41
N THR A 234 21.23 50.52 25.39
CA THR A 234 20.62 51.12 24.19
C THR A 234 21.16 52.52 23.91
N LEU A 235 21.69 52.72 22.71
CA LEU A 235 22.04 54.04 22.17
C LEU A 235 20.99 54.49 21.13
N VAL A 236 20.34 55.63 21.38
CA VAL A 236 19.36 56.24 20.47
C VAL A 236 19.94 57.50 19.83
N LEU A 237 19.95 57.55 18.51
CA LEU A 237 20.42 58.69 17.71
C LEU A 237 19.26 59.37 16.99
N ASN A 238 19.15 60.69 17.09
CA ASN A 238 18.21 61.52 16.30
C ASN A 238 18.92 62.22 15.12
N GLY A 239 18.16 62.71 14.15
CA GLY A 239 18.69 63.42 12.98
C GLY A 239 19.60 64.57 13.35
N GLY A 240 20.83 64.56 12.83
CA GLY A 240 21.87 65.55 13.14
C GLY A 240 22.72 65.25 14.37
N ALA A 241 22.52 64.11 15.06
CA ALA A 241 23.44 63.67 16.11
C ALA A 241 24.85 63.41 15.54
N VAL A 242 25.89 63.83 16.26
CA VAL A 242 27.29 63.65 15.88
C VAL A 242 27.93 62.59 16.77
N VAL A 243 28.21 61.42 16.20
CA VAL A 243 28.81 60.30 16.96
C VAL A 243 30.12 59.81 16.37
N SER A 244 31.07 59.42 17.22
CA SER A 244 32.36 58.84 16.81
C SER A 244 32.93 57.92 17.88
N GLY A 245 33.62 56.86 17.46
CA GLY A 245 34.30 55.93 18.38
C GLY A 245 33.35 55.08 19.24
N ILE A 246 32.15 54.79 18.76
CA ILE A 246 31.18 53.96 19.50
C ILE A 246 31.58 52.49 19.43
N VAL A 247 31.62 51.81 20.57
CA VAL A 247 31.93 50.38 20.68
C VAL A 247 30.69 49.64 21.20
N TYR A 248 30.29 48.59 20.48
CA TYR A 248 29.14 47.75 20.83
C TYR A 248 29.60 46.37 21.28
N SER A 249 29.12 45.92 22.44
CA SER A 249 29.27 44.53 22.90
C SER A 249 28.15 43.64 22.34
N ALA A 250 28.33 42.32 22.37
CA ALA A 250 27.24 41.38 22.09
C ALA A 250 26.03 41.66 23.00
N GLY A 251 24.82 41.67 22.43
CA GLY A 251 23.57 42.02 23.11
C GLY A 251 23.25 43.52 23.18
N ALA A 252 24.12 44.40 22.67
CA ALA A 252 23.86 45.85 22.64
C ALA A 252 22.85 46.24 21.55
N GLN A 253 22.23 47.42 21.71
CA GLN A 253 21.25 47.96 20.77
C GLN A 253 21.61 49.38 20.29
N GLN A 254 21.45 49.61 18.98
CA GLN A 254 21.49 50.93 18.37
C GLN A 254 20.16 51.24 17.69
N VAL A 255 19.60 52.42 17.94
CA VAL A 255 18.33 52.86 17.34
C VAL A 255 18.54 54.20 16.63
N LEU A 256 18.28 54.27 15.33
CA LEU A 256 18.31 55.49 14.53
C LEU A 256 16.88 55.99 14.30
N VAL A 257 16.58 57.23 14.68
CA VAL A 257 15.25 57.85 14.55
C VAL A 257 15.34 59.25 13.93
N ASN A 258 14.22 59.76 13.40
CA ASN A 258 14.04 61.18 13.07
C ASN A 258 15.14 61.77 12.17
N GLY A 259 15.59 61.07 11.13
CA GLY A 259 16.64 61.55 10.21
C GLY A 259 18.07 61.18 10.60
N ALA A 260 18.29 60.39 11.66
CA ALA A 260 19.63 59.99 12.09
C ALA A 260 20.35 59.20 10.98
N SER A 261 21.63 59.49 10.76
CA SER A 261 22.44 58.75 9.78
C SER A 261 23.72 58.20 10.41
N THR A 262 24.09 56.98 10.03
CA THR A 262 25.38 56.37 10.37
C THR A 262 26.05 55.84 9.11
N SER A 263 27.39 55.86 9.08
CA SER A 263 28.19 55.41 7.93
C SER A 263 29.34 54.52 8.39
N GLY A 264 29.54 53.38 7.74
CA GLY A 264 30.67 52.48 7.96
C GLY A 264 30.66 51.72 9.29
N VAL A 265 29.50 51.58 9.93
CA VAL A 265 29.39 50.88 11.23
C VAL A 265 29.57 49.38 11.03
N SER A 266 30.49 48.78 11.80
CA SER A 266 30.76 47.34 11.75
C SER A 266 30.29 46.64 13.01
N PHE A 267 29.27 45.80 12.91
CA PHE A 267 28.79 44.96 14.00
C PHE A 267 29.43 43.58 13.91
N LEU A 268 30.56 43.41 14.62
CA LEU A 268 31.37 42.19 14.62
C LEU A 268 30.89 41.13 15.63
N SER A 269 29.83 41.42 16.39
CA SER A 269 29.21 40.55 17.38
C SER A 269 27.68 40.66 17.30
N ALA A 270 26.96 39.95 18.17
CA ALA A 270 25.50 39.92 18.21
C ALA A 270 24.84 41.24 18.65
N VAL A 271 24.95 42.29 17.83
CA VAL A 271 24.39 43.62 18.05
C VAL A 271 23.11 43.78 17.24
N SER A 272 22.11 44.46 17.80
CA SER A 272 20.87 44.79 17.09
C SER A 272 20.86 46.28 16.70
N GLN A 273 20.78 46.56 15.40
CA GLN A 273 20.55 47.90 14.87
C GLN A 273 19.10 48.02 14.37
N THR A 274 18.37 49.04 14.83
CA THR A 274 17.03 49.36 14.34
C THR A 274 17.06 50.70 13.61
N LEU A 275 16.68 50.70 12.34
CA LEU A 275 16.46 51.92 11.55
C LEU A 275 14.97 52.23 11.59
N SER A 276 14.57 53.19 12.42
CA SER A 276 13.18 53.68 12.51
C SER A 276 12.90 54.71 11.42
N SER A 277 11.70 55.30 11.40
CA SER A 277 11.31 56.31 10.40
C SER A 277 12.33 57.46 10.30
N GLY A 278 12.84 57.68 9.08
CA GLY A 278 13.89 58.64 8.75
C GLY A 278 15.32 58.20 9.09
N GLY A 279 15.52 57.07 9.78
CA GLY A 279 16.85 56.55 10.10
C GLY A 279 17.56 55.99 8.86
N THR A 280 18.80 56.37 8.63
CA THR A 280 19.62 55.93 7.48
C THR A 280 20.93 55.27 7.94
N ALA A 281 21.27 54.10 7.44
CA ALA A 281 22.59 53.49 7.66
C ALA A 281 23.26 53.12 6.34
N THR A 282 24.48 53.59 6.14
CA THR A 282 25.28 53.34 4.94
C THR A 282 26.49 52.46 5.26
N GLY A 283 26.72 51.41 4.48
CA GLY A 283 27.89 50.53 4.62
C GLY A 283 27.95 49.75 5.93
N THR A 284 26.81 49.43 6.55
CA THR A 284 26.78 48.60 7.75
C THR A 284 27.31 47.19 7.46
N VAL A 285 28.23 46.67 8.27
CA VAL A 285 28.68 45.27 8.21
C VAL A 285 27.99 44.45 9.30
N LEU A 286 27.31 43.37 8.92
CA LEU A 286 26.63 42.44 9.80
C LEU A 286 27.38 41.10 9.82
N ALA A 287 28.12 40.85 10.91
CA ALA A 287 28.79 39.56 11.15
C ALA A 287 27.90 38.57 11.91
N SER A 288 28.47 37.46 12.36
CA SER A 288 27.75 36.39 13.07
C SER A 288 26.95 36.92 14.28
N GLY A 289 25.64 36.69 14.25
CA GLY A 289 24.70 37.10 15.29
C GLY A 289 24.23 38.55 15.20
N ALA A 290 24.80 39.38 14.33
CA ALA A 290 24.37 40.77 14.15
C ALA A 290 23.03 40.83 13.40
N LEU A 291 22.13 41.70 13.86
CA LEU A 291 20.81 41.93 13.29
C LEU A 291 20.66 43.40 12.91
N GLN A 292 20.22 43.67 11.68
CA GLN A 292 19.72 44.99 11.28
C GLN A 292 18.24 44.90 10.94
N THR A 293 17.40 45.59 11.70
CA THR A 293 15.97 45.76 11.41
C THR A 293 15.75 47.10 10.71
N VAL A 294 15.26 47.07 9.48
CA VAL A 294 14.90 48.26 8.71
C VAL A 294 13.38 48.44 8.80
N SER A 295 12.94 49.40 9.60
CA SER A 295 11.52 49.69 9.87
C SER A 295 10.90 50.59 8.77
N SER A 296 9.61 50.89 8.86
CA SER A 296 8.94 51.84 7.95
C SER A 296 9.70 53.16 7.86
N ASP A 297 9.97 53.61 6.63
CA ASP A 297 10.79 54.79 6.26
C ASP A 297 12.24 54.76 6.74
N GLY A 298 12.71 53.62 7.27
CA GLY A 298 14.13 53.36 7.53
C GLY A 298 14.85 53.01 6.23
N VAL A 299 16.10 53.42 6.08
CA VAL A 299 16.89 53.24 4.86
C VAL A 299 18.25 52.61 5.16
N ALA A 300 18.49 51.41 4.65
CA ALA A 300 19.81 50.77 4.66
C ALA A 300 20.41 50.80 3.24
N ILE A 301 21.66 51.25 3.10
CA ILE A 301 22.35 51.33 1.81
C ILE A 301 23.70 50.62 1.92
N GLY A 302 23.98 49.67 1.02
CA GLY A 302 25.30 49.03 0.95
C GLY A 302 25.60 48.08 2.12
N THR A 303 24.58 47.52 2.77
CA THR A 303 24.77 46.59 3.90
C THR A 303 25.53 45.34 3.47
N GLN A 304 26.57 44.97 4.20
CA GLN A 304 27.38 43.77 3.97
C GLN A 304 26.94 42.69 4.95
N ILE A 305 26.20 41.69 4.48
CA ILE A 305 25.66 40.60 5.30
C ILE A 305 26.60 39.40 5.19
N SER A 306 27.40 39.18 6.23
CA SER A 306 28.38 38.09 6.29
C SER A 306 27.76 36.82 6.87
N SER A 307 28.55 35.74 6.97
CA SER A 307 28.10 34.47 7.55
C SER A 307 27.51 34.65 8.96
N GLY A 308 26.25 34.22 9.15
CA GLY A 308 25.50 34.36 10.40
C GLY A 308 24.96 35.75 10.69
N GLY A 309 25.16 36.73 9.79
CA GLY A 309 24.52 38.05 9.86
C GLY A 309 23.13 38.04 9.25
N LEU A 310 22.24 38.90 9.77
CA LEU A 310 20.84 38.97 9.36
C LEU A 310 20.39 40.42 9.15
N GLN A 311 19.86 40.72 7.95
CA GLN A 311 19.10 41.94 7.71
C GLN A 311 17.62 41.60 7.57
N TYR A 312 16.77 42.27 8.35
CA TYR A 312 15.33 42.10 8.36
C TYR A 312 14.66 43.40 7.92
N VAL A 313 14.04 43.40 6.74
CA VAL A 313 13.38 44.58 6.16
C VAL A 313 11.88 44.42 6.30
N VAL A 314 11.24 45.32 7.05
CA VAL A 314 9.79 45.28 7.28
C VAL A 314 9.02 46.13 6.27
N SER A 315 7.70 46.13 6.36
CA SER A 315 6.83 46.99 5.54
C SER A 315 7.25 48.47 5.59
N GLY A 316 7.43 49.07 4.41
CA GLY A 316 7.85 50.47 4.27
C GLY A 316 9.37 50.72 4.47
N GLY A 317 10.14 49.71 4.88
CA GLY A 317 11.59 49.82 5.00
C GLY A 317 12.28 49.64 3.65
N SER A 318 13.42 50.32 3.45
CA SER A 318 14.19 50.31 2.21
C SER A 318 15.61 49.76 2.42
N ALA A 319 15.97 48.69 1.72
CA ALA A 319 17.34 48.17 1.68
C ALA A 319 17.86 48.14 0.24
N THR A 320 18.92 48.90 -0.04
CA THR A 320 19.48 49.02 -1.40
C THR A 320 20.96 48.68 -1.45
N SER A 321 21.41 48.10 -2.57
CA SER A 321 22.82 47.75 -2.80
C SER A 321 23.44 46.83 -1.73
N ALA A 322 22.63 46.06 -1.00
CA ALA A 322 23.17 45.12 -0.01
C ALA A 322 23.92 43.98 -0.72
N THR A 323 24.98 43.50 -0.08
CA THR A 323 25.74 42.32 -0.53
C THR A 323 25.56 41.22 0.50
N VAL A 324 24.97 40.11 0.09
CA VAL A 324 24.74 38.93 0.94
C VAL A 324 25.80 37.89 0.59
N SER A 325 26.70 37.61 1.53
CA SER A 325 27.77 36.65 1.39
C SER A 325 27.31 35.23 1.77
N SER A 326 28.16 34.23 1.54
CA SER A 326 27.89 32.84 1.95
C SER A 326 27.51 32.75 3.44
N GLY A 327 26.35 32.15 3.73
CA GLY A 327 25.80 32.01 5.08
C GLY A 327 25.17 33.29 5.66
N GLY A 328 25.13 34.40 4.92
CA GLY A 328 24.37 35.59 5.28
C GLY A 328 22.90 35.47 4.85
N SER A 329 22.00 36.16 5.57
CA SER A 329 20.56 36.09 5.31
C SER A 329 19.91 37.47 5.19
N LEU A 330 19.13 37.66 4.12
CA LEU A 330 18.25 38.81 3.93
C LEU A 330 16.79 38.35 4.00
N VAL A 331 16.05 38.86 4.97
CA VAL A 331 14.63 38.54 5.19
C VAL A 331 13.76 39.75 4.87
N LEU A 332 12.75 39.54 4.04
CA LEU A 332 11.83 40.58 3.55
C LEU A 332 10.41 40.30 4.03
N ASN A 333 9.75 41.32 4.57
CA ASN A 333 8.33 41.31 4.94
C ASN A 333 7.48 42.02 3.85
N GLY A 334 6.16 41.85 3.87
CA GLY A 334 5.24 42.53 2.95
C GLY A 334 5.41 44.04 2.98
N GLY A 335 5.60 44.65 1.81
CA GLY A 335 5.85 46.09 1.67
C GLY A 335 7.32 46.53 1.82
N ALA A 336 8.27 45.60 1.99
CA ALA A 336 9.70 45.93 1.95
C ALA A 336 10.12 46.41 0.55
N ILE A 337 10.97 47.45 0.50
CA ILE A 337 11.52 48.03 -0.72
C ILE A 337 12.97 47.57 -0.86
N VAL A 338 13.29 46.80 -1.90
CA VAL A 338 14.65 46.35 -2.17
C VAL A 338 15.09 46.59 -3.60
N SER A 339 16.35 46.98 -3.79
CA SER A 339 16.93 47.19 -5.13
C SER A 339 18.45 47.00 -5.14
N GLY A 340 18.99 46.43 -6.21
CA GLY A 340 20.44 46.26 -6.41
C GLY A 340 21.11 45.28 -5.44
N ILE A 341 20.37 44.32 -4.88
CA ILE A 341 20.93 43.32 -3.96
C ILE A 341 21.81 42.33 -4.73
N VAL A 342 23.02 42.08 -4.23
CA VAL A 342 23.97 41.11 -4.78
C VAL A 342 24.06 39.91 -3.85
N TYR A 343 23.84 38.70 -4.37
CA TYR A 343 23.94 37.45 -3.61
C TYR A 343 25.14 36.64 -4.09
N SER A 344 25.99 36.23 -3.14
CA SER A 344 27.08 35.28 -3.38
C SER A 344 26.59 33.82 -3.23
N ALA A 345 27.36 32.85 -3.74
CA ALA A 345 27.07 31.44 -3.51
C ALA A 345 26.97 31.13 -2.00
N GLY A 346 25.96 30.37 -1.59
CA GLY A 346 25.66 30.05 -0.20
C GLY A 346 24.86 31.12 0.55
N ALA A 347 24.47 32.23 -0.08
CA ALA A 347 23.62 33.26 0.52
C ALA A 347 22.14 32.82 0.59
N GLN A 348 21.37 33.44 1.49
CA GLN A 348 19.94 33.17 1.65
C GLN A 348 19.08 34.43 1.49
N GLN A 349 17.96 34.29 0.77
CA GLN A 349 16.86 35.25 0.75
C GLN A 349 15.59 34.58 1.29
N VAL A 350 14.89 35.22 2.22
CA VAL A 350 13.61 34.72 2.75
C VAL A 350 12.51 35.76 2.56
N LEU A 351 11.40 35.36 1.93
CA LEU A 351 10.21 36.19 1.76
C LEU A 351 9.12 35.69 2.72
N VAL A 352 8.59 36.60 3.54
CA VAL A 352 7.52 36.31 4.53
C VAL A 352 6.39 37.33 4.44
N ASN A 353 5.19 36.97 4.93
CA ASN A 353 4.12 37.91 5.30
C ASN A 353 3.74 38.92 4.19
N GLY A 354 3.61 38.46 2.94
CA GLY A 354 3.22 39.32 1.80
C GLY A 354 4.40 39.91 1.02
N ALA A 355 5.65 39.59 1.37
CA ALA A 355 6.81 40.06 0.62
C ALA A 355 6.77 39.60 -0.83
N SER A 356 7.13 40.47 -1.77
CA SER A 356 7.14 40.16 -3.20
C SER A 356 8.46 40.56 -3.86
N THR A 357 8.97 39.69 -4.74
CA THR A 357 10.12 40.01 -5.62
C THR A 357 9.76 39.72 -7.08
N ASN A 358 10.33 40.51 -8.00
CA ASN A 358 10.07 40.40 -9.43
C ASN A 358 11.39 40.39 -10.21
N GLY A 359 11.58 39.39 -11.09
CA GLY A 359 12.69 39.32 -12.04
C GLY A 359 14.05 39.01 -11.41
N MET A 360 14.07 38.41 -10.22
CA MET A 360 15.32 38.05 -9.55
C MET A 360 16.07 36.97 -10.33
N SER A 361 17.36 37.20 -10.60
CA SER A 361 18.23 36.23 -11.27
C SER A 361 19.31 35.76 -10.33
N PHE A 362 19.22 34.50 -9.87
CA PHE A 362 20.24 33.88 -9.02
C PHE A 362 21.24 33.13 -9.90
N LEU A 363 22.39 33.76 -10.12
CA LEU A 363 23.46 33.26 -11.00
C LEU A 363 24.51 32.40 -10.27
N SER A 364 24.26 32.04 -9.02
CA SER A 364 25.12 31.18 -8.19
C SER A 364 24.25 30.36 -7.22
N ALA A 365 24.87 29.50 -6.40
CA ALA A 365 24.19 28.62 -5.44
C ALA A 365 23.51 29.37 -4.27
N VAL A 366 22.54 30.22 -4.57
CA VAL A 366 21.73 31.01 -3.64
C VAL A 366 20.47 30.22 -3.30
N SER A 367 20.04 30.29 -2.04
CA SER A 367 18.76 29.73 -1.60
C SER A 367 17.72 30.84 -1.42
N GLN A 368 16.61 30.76 -2.14
CA GLN A 368 15.45 31.61 -1.94
C GLN A 368 14.31 30.81 -1.30
N THR A 369 13.84 31.23 -0.14
CA THR A 369 12.71 30.59 0.56
C THR A 369 11.49 31.50 0.52
N LEU A 370 10.39 30.99 -0.04
CA LEU A 370 9.08 31.64 -0.03
C LEU A 370 8.25 31.00 1.09
N SER A 371 8.08 31.72 2.19
CA SER A 371 7.23 31.29 3.30
C SER A 371 5.79 31.78 3.12
N SER A 372 4.93 31.56 4.12
CA SER A 372 3.53 32.01 4.08
C SER A 372 3.39 33.49 3.66
N GLY A 373 2.63 33.72 2.59
CA GLY A 373 2.40 35.03 1.98
C GLY A 373 3.55 35.56 1.11
N GLY A 374 4.71 34.92 1.08
CA GLY A 374 5.83 35.31 0.23
C GLY A 374 5.55 34.97 -1.25
N THR A 375 5.75 35.93 -2.14
CA THR A 375 5.54 35.78 -3.59
C THR A 375 6.81 36.08 -4.38
N ALA A 376 7.19 35.23 -5.32
CA ALA A 376 8.28 35.53 -6.26
C ALA A 376 7.82 35.32 -7.70
N THR A 377 8.00 36.36 -8.53
CA THR A 377 7.61 36.36 -9.94
C THR A 377 8.84 36.42 -10.84
N GLY A 378 8.93 35.56 -11.85
CA GLY A 378 10.00 35.60 -12.85
C GLY A 378 11.38 35.30 -12.27
N THR A 379 11.47 34.46 -11.24
CA THR A 379 12.76 34.09 -10.66
C THR A 379 13.53 33.18 -11.62
N VAL A 380 14.79 33.50 -11.91
CA VAL A 380 15.68 32.68 -12.73
C VAL A 380 16.65 31.91 -11.83
N LEU A 381 16.64 30.58 -11.97
CA LEU A 381 17.47 29.64 -11.21
C LEU A 381 18.48 28.96 -12.14
N THR A 382 19.78 29.13 -11.85
CA THR A 382 20.87 28.46 -12.56
C THR A 382 22.04 28.17 -11.60
N SER A 383 22.99 27.33 -12.00
CA SER A 383 24.30 27.19 -11.35
C SER A 383 24.23 26.88 -9.84
N GLY A 384 23.34 25.97 -9.45
CA GLY A 384 23.14 25.53 -8.07
C GLY A 384 22.10 26.34 -7.28
N ALA A 385 21.46 27.35 -7.88
CA ALA A 385 20.42 28.13 -7.21
C ALA A 385 19.20 27.25 -6.87
N VAL A 386 18.67 27.42 -5.67
CA VAL A 386 17.49 26.68 -5.17
C VAL A 386 16.39 27.63 -4.74
N GLN A 387 15.18 27.43 -5.24
CA GLN A 387 13.97 28.08 -4.72
C GLN A 387 13.13 27.08 -3.93
N ILE A 388 12.90 27.36 -2.66
CA ILE A 388 12.05 26.57 -1.77
C ILE A 388 10.72 27.30 -1.63
N VAL A 389 9.64 26.67 -2.07
CA VAL A 389 8.27 27.20 -1.94
C VAL A 389 7.58 26.43 -0.80
N SER A 390 7.58 27.03 0.39
CA SER A 390 6.97 26.45 1.59
C SER A 390 5.46 26.71 1.66
N SER A 391 4.79 26.17 2.68
CA SER A 391 3.35 26.34 2.89
C SER A 391 2.92 27.81 2.84
N GLY A 392 1.98 28.14 1.95
CA GLY A 392 1.47 29.49 1.72
C GLY A 392 2.39 30.40 0.90
N GLY A 393 3.56 29.91 0.46
CA GLY A 393 4.44 30.61 -0.49
C GLY A 393 3.99 30.41 -1.93
N VAL A 394 4.24 31.42 -2.78
CA VAL A 394 3.79 31.44 -4.18
C VAL A 394 4.94 31.79 -5.13
N ALA A 395 5.28 30.89 -6.05
CA ALA A 395 6.19 31.15 -7.15
C ALA A 395 5.43 31.23 -8.49
N ILE A 396 5.70 32.25 -9.29
CA ILE A 396 5.03 32.49 -10.57
C ILE A 396 6.08 32.70 -11.66
N GLY A 397 6.05 31.88 -12.72
CA GLY A 397 6.95 32.08 -13.86
C GLY A 397 8.43 31.82 -13.56
N THR A 398 8.74 30.91 -12.62
CA THR A 398 10.13 30.54 -12.31
C THR A 398 10.78 29.88 -13.53
N GLN A 399 11.95 30.37 -13.95
CA GLN A 399 12.76 29.81 -15.02
C GLN A 399 13.86 28.94 -14.42
N ILE A 400 13.72 27.62 -14.55
CA ILE A 400 14.65 26.65 -13.98
C ILE A 400 15.58 26.16 -15.09
N SER A 401 16.83 26.59 -15.07
CA SER A 401 17.85 26.25 -16.07
C SER A 401 18.87 25.25 -15.52
N ALA A 402 19.89 24.91 -16.32
CA ALA A 402 20.95 23.97 -15.93
C ALA A 402 21.51 24.22 -14.52
N GLY A 403 21.42 23.20 -13.67
CA GLY A 403 21.87 23.21 -12.28
C GLY A 403 20.98 24.00 -11.31
N GLY A 404 19.91 24.64 -11.78
CA GLY A 404 18.90 25.27 -10.94
C GLY A 404 17.84 24.28 -10.46
N SER A 405 17.29 24.50 -9.27
CA SER A 405 16.24 23.64 -8.71
C SER A 405 15.12 24.43 -8.04
N GLN A 406 13.86 24.11 -8.34
CA GLN A 406 12.72 24.56 -7.55
C GLN A 406 12.16 23.38 -6.76
N SER A 407 12.00 23.54 -5.45
CA SER A 407 11.36 22.56 -4.57
C SER A 407 10.06 23.14 -4.01
N VAL A 408 8.92 22.56 -4.40
CA VAL A 408 7.60 22.93 -3.89
C VAL A 408 7.23 21.98 -2.76
N GLN A 409 7.04 22.53 -1.57
CA GLN A 409 6.69 21.78 -0.37
C GLN A 409 5.16 21.67 -0.21
N SER A 410 4.72 20.94 0.81
CA SER A 410 3.30 20.85 1.19
C SER A 410 2.70 22.25 1.41
N GLY A 411 1.58 22.53 0.75
CA GLY A 411 0.88 23.83 0.80
C GLY A 411 1.56 24.96 0.04
N GLY A 412 2.70 24.73 -0.62
CA GLY A 412 3.34 25.70 -1.51
C GLY A 412 2.73 25.69 -2.91
N SER A 413 2.76 26.83 -3.61
CA SER A 413 2.20 26.97 -4.96
C SER A 413 3.24 27.42 -5.99
N ALA A 414 3.40 26.68 -7.08
CA ALA A 414 4.23 27.09 -8.23
C ALA A 414 3.41 27.07 -9.53
N THR A 415 3.37 28.20 -10.23
CA THR A 415 2.58 28.34 -11.46
C THR A 415 3.42 28.85 -12.62
N SER A 416 3.13 28.35 -13.82
CA SER A 416 3.77 28.80 -15.07
C SER A 416 5.30 28.71 -15.09
N ALA A 417 5.89 27.80 -14.29
CA ALA A 417 7.34 27.61 -14.31
C ALA A 417 7.78 26.98 -15.64
N THR A 418 8.94 27.38 -16.15
CA THR A 418 9.59 26.73 -17.29
C THR A 418 10.81 25.97 -16.81
N VAL A 419 10.81 24.66 -16.98
CA VAL A 419 11.94 23.79 -16.68
C VAL A 419 12.70 23.53 -17.98
N SER A 420 13.89 24.08 -18.08
CA SER A 420 14.79 23.95 -19.23
C SER A 420 15.75 22.77 -19.06
N SER A 421 16.56 22.48 -20.08
CA SER A 421 17.55 21.40 -20.04
C SER A 421 18.49 21.52 -18.83
N GLY A 422 18.60 20.44 -18.06
CA GLY A 422 19.40 20.37 -16.83
C GLY A 422 18.79 21.08 -15.61
N GLY A 423 17.56 21.61 -15.71
CA GLY A 423 16.81 22.14 -14.57
C GLY A 423 15.93 21.08 -13.92
N THR A 424 15.75 21.19 -12.60
CA THR A 424 14.99 20.21 -11.81
C THR A 424 13.84 20.85 -11.05
N LEU A 425 12.62 20.32 -11.20
CA LEU A 425 11.46 20.65 -10.37
C LEU A 425 11.13 19.49 -9.42
N VAL A 426 11.21 19.73 -8.12
CA VAL A 426 10.90 18.76 -7.06
C VAL A 426 9.55 19.10 -6.43
N LEU A 427 8.65 18.12 -6.36
CA LEU A 427 7.33 18.21 -5.76
C LEU A 427 7.23 17.31 -4.53
N ASN A 428 6.73 17.85 -3.43
CA ASN A 428 6.38 17.09 -2.21
C ASN A 428 4.86 16.94 -2.08
N GLY A 429 4.39 16.01 -1.23
CA GLY A 429 2.97 15.82 -0.95
C GLY A 429 2.30 17.13 -0.52
N GLY A 430 1.15 17.44 -1.13
CA GLY A 430 0.41 18.69 -0.90
C GLY A 430 0.91 19.91 -1.69
N ALA A 431 1.91 19.78 -2.56
CA ALA A 431 2.33 20.86 -3.47
C ALA A 431 1.24 21.17 -4.51
N VAL A 432 1.02 22.46 -4.79
CA VAL A 432 0.07 22.94 -5.81
C VAL A 432 0.86 23.43 -7.02
N VAL A 433 0.73 22.77 -8.17
CA VAL A 433 1.40 23.18 -9.41
C VAL A 433 0.45 23.26 -10.59
N SER A 434 0.64 24.26 -11.45
CA SER A 434 -0.17 24.44 -12.66
C SER A 434 0.59 25.17 -13.76
N GLY A 435 0.33 24.80 -15.02
CA GLY A 435 0.92 25.46 -16.20
C GLY A 435 2.43 25.28 -16.35
N ILE A 436 3.01 24.22 -15.78
CA ILE A 436 4.45 23.97 -15.88
C ILE A 436 4.82 23.52 -17.30
N VAL A 437 5.84 24.13 -17.88
CA VAL A 437 6.37 23.79 -19.21
C VAL A 437 7.72 23.11 -19.06
N TYR A 438 7.89 21.93 -19.65
CA TYR A 438 9.15 21.18 -19.62
C TYR A 438 9.79 21.12 -21.02
N SER A 439 11.07 21.46 -21.08
CA SER A 439 11.90 21.33 -22.29
C SER A 439 12.69 20.01 -22.29
N ALA A 440 13.26 19.64 -23.44
CA ALA A 440 14.10 18.46 -23.53
C ALA A 440 15.31 18.53 -22.57
N GLY A 441 15.53 17.45 -21.81
CA GLY A 441 16.55 17.35 -20.76
C GLY A 441 16.15 17.97 -19.42
N ALA A 442 14.90 18.40 -19.24
CA ALA A 442 14.38 18.80 -17.94
C ALA A 442 14.07 17.58 -17.05
N GLU A 443 14.04 17.79 -15.73
CA GLU A 443 13.72 16.77 -14.75
C GLU A 443 12.57 17.18 -13.82
N GLN A 444 11.61 16.27 -13.61
CA GLN A 444 10.57 16.37 -12.59
C GLN A 444 10.75 15.24 -11.56
N VAL A 445 10.75 15.58 -10.28
CA VAL A 445 10.89 14.61 -9.19
C VAL A 445 9.67 14.69 -8.26
N LEU A 446 8.98 13.56 -8.05
CA LEU A 446 7.87 13.43 -7.10
C LEU A 446 8.32 12.60 -5.89
N VAL A 447 8.18 13.18 -4.69
CA VAL A 447 8.59 12.57 -3.41
C VAL A 447 7.53 12.81 -2.33
N ASN A 448 7.60 12.08 -1.23
CA ASN A 448 6.89 12.37 0.03
C ASN A 448 5.38 12.59 -0.13
N GLY A 449 4.69 11.74 -0.91
CA GLY A 449 3.24 11.85 -1.15
C GLY A 449 2.84 12.75 -2.32
N ALA A 450 3.77 13.28 -3.11
CA ALA A 450 3.46 14.15 -4.24
C ALA A 450 2.66 13.39 -5.31
N SER A 451 1.61 14.01 -5.85
CA SER A 451 0.79 13.44 -6.91
C SER A 451 0.70 14.36 -8.13
N THR A 452 0.84 13.81 -9.34
CA THR A 452 0.53 14.53 -10.60
C THR A 452 -0.47 13.75 -11.44
N SER A 453 -1.31 14.46 -12.20
CA SER A 453 -2.36 13.85 -13.03
C SER A 453 -2.37 14.45 -14.44
N GLY A 454 -2.43 13.61 -15.47
CA GLY A 454 -2.59 14.01 -16.87
C GLY A 454 -1.41 14.74 -17.49
N VAL A 455 -0.21 14.62 -16.90
CA VAL A 455 0.99 15.30 -17.40
C VAL A 455 1.44 14.67 -18.72
N SER A 456 1.64 15.50 -19.74
CA SER A 456 2.13 15.06 -21.06
C SER A 456 3.55 15.57 -21.30
N PHE A 457 4.52 14.66 -21.36
CA PHE A 457 5.91 14.99 -21.70
C PHE A 457 6.12 14.80 -23.21
N LEU A 458 6.04 15.92 -23.93
CA LEU A 458 6.14 15.96 -25.40
C LEU A 458 7.59 16.06 -25.92
N SER A 459 8.58 16.02 -25.02
CA SER A 459 10.01 16.05 -25.33
C SER A 459 10.78 15.12 -24.37
N ALA A 460 12.10 15.01 -24.53
CA ALA A 460 12.95 14.13 -23.72
C ALA A 460 13.10 14.59 -22.25
N VAL A 461 12.00 14.60 -21.51
CA VAL A 461 11.90 14.95 -20.08
C VAL A 461 12.06 13.69 -19.25
N SER A 462 12.76 13.80 -18.11
CA SER A 462 12.87 12.73 -17.12
C SER A 462 11.90 12.99 -15.97
N GLN A 463 11.00 12.05 -15.69
CA GLN A 463 10.16 12.06 -14.50
C GLN A 463 10.63 10.95 -13.56
N ILE A 464 10.88 11.28 -12.30
CA ILE A 464 11.29 10.35 -11.26
C ILE A 464 10.19 10.27 -10.19
N LEU A 465 9.64 9.08 -9.99
CA LEU A 465 8.72 8.78 -8.89
C LEU A 465 9.50 8.02 -7.81
N SER A 466 9.65 8.64 -6.65
CA SER A 466 10.33 8.04 -5.48
C SER A 466 9.31 7.72 -4.38
N SER A 467 9.78 7.40 -3.17
CA SER A 467 8.92 7.03 -2.03
C SER A 467 7.74 8.00 -1.83
N GLY A 468 6.52 7.46 -1.97
CA GLY A 468 5.25 8.17 -1.85
C GLY A 468 4.85 9.00 -3.08
N GLY A 469 5.69 9.11 -4.11
CA GLY A 469 5.38 9.83 -5.34
C GLY A 469 4.43 9.05 -6.24
N THR A 470 3.33 9.68 -6.66
CA THR A 470 2.31 9.08 -7.54
C THR A 470 2.12 9.87 -8.83
N ALA A 471 2.09 9.22 -9.98
CA ALA A 471 1.71 9.86 -11.24
C ALA A 471 0.58 9.09 -11.94
N THR A 472 -0.51 9.80 -12.26
CA THR A 472 -1.68 9.24 -12.95
C THR A 472 -1.78 9.78 -14.39
N GLY A 473 -1.96 8.90 -15.37
CA GLY A 473 -2.22 9.29 -16.76
C GLY A 473 -1.06 10.01 -17.45
N THR A 474 0.19 9.74 -17.06
CA THR A 474 1.36 10.37 -17.68
C THR A 474 1.52 9.91 -19.12
N VAL A 475 1.61 10.85 -20.07
CA VAL A 475 1.87 10.57 -21.49
C VAL A 475 3.35 10.77 -21.79
N LEU A 476 4.01 9.72 -22.29
CA LEU A 476 5.45 9.67 -22.60
C LEU A 476 5.68 9.46 -24.10
N VAL A 477 6.28 10.46 -24.75
CA VAL A 477 6.64 10.46 -26.18
C VAL A 477 7.99 11.12 -26.43
N SER A 478 8.55 10.99 -27.64
CA SER A 478 9.70 11.79 -28.11
C SER A 478 10.95 11.74 -27.21
N GLY A 479 11.23 10.58 -26.61
CA GLY A 479 12.37 10.38 -25.71
C GLY A 479 12.08 10.60 -24.23
N ALA A 480 10.84 10.96 -23.86
CA ALA A 480 10.44 11.09 -22.47
C ALA A 480 10.67 9.79 -21.68
N LEU A 481 11.12 9.93 -20.44
CA LEU A 481 11.42 8.82 -19.55
C LEU A 481 10.69 8.98 -18.21
N GLN A 482 10.00 7.92 -17.75
CA GLN A 482 9.48 7.82 -16.39
C GLN A 482 10.24 6.73 -15.64
N THR A 483 10.89 7.07 -14.54
CA THR A 483 11.56 6.13 -13.64
C THR A 483 10.73 5.98 -12.37
N VAL A 484 10.21 4.78 -12.13
CA VAL A 484 9.45 4.42 -10.94
C VAL A 484 10.39 3.67 -10.00
N SER A 485 10.82 4.35 -8.93
CA SER A 485 11.77 3.82 -7.93
C SER A 485 11.02 3.30 -6.69
N SER A 486 11.77 2.85 -5.68
CA SER A 486 11.21 2.30 -4.44
C SER A 486 10.16 3.21 -3.80
N GLY A 487 8.94 2.68 -3.61
CA GLY A 487 7.80 3.37 -3.04
C GLY A 487 7.11 4.37 -3.98
N GLY A 488 7.55 4.49 -5.23
CA GLY A 488 6.89 5.28 -6.27
C GLY A 488 5.81 4.47 -7.01
N VAL A 489 4.76 5.15 -7.45
CA VAL A 489 3.60 4.53 -8.11
C VAL A 489 3.22 5.27 -9.40
N ALA A 490 3.21 4.55 -10.53
CA ALA A 490 2.68 5.05 -11.79
C ALA A 490 1.35 4.36 -12.13
N ILE A 491 0.32 5.12 -12.50
CA ILE A 491 -1.01 4.58 -12.83
C ILE A 491 -1.44 5.11 -14.19
N GLY A 492 -1.79 4.24 -15.13
CA GLY A 492 -2.34 4.65 -16.43
C GLY A 492 -1.33 5.36 -17.34
N ALA A 493 -0.03 5.10 -17.20
CA ALA A 493 0.98 5.72 -18.06
C ALA A 493 0.78 5.30 -19.53
N GLN A 494 0.91 6.23 -20.47
CA GLN A 494 0.74 6.01 -21.91
C GLN A 494 2.08 6.21 -22.63
N LEU A 495 2.63 5.13 -23.18
CA LEU A 495 3.95 5.13 -23.83
C LEU A 495 3.75 4.96 -25.34
N SER A 496 4.28 5.89 -26.13
CA SER A 496 4.34 5.73 -27.59
C SER A 496 5.73 6.12 -28.12
N SER A 497 5.86 6.58 -29.36
CA SER A 497 7.15 6.66 -30.07
C SER A 497 8.24 7.38 -29.28
N GLY A 498 9.21 6.61 -28.77
CA GLY A 498 10.35 7.09 -27.99
C GLY A 498 10.10 7.26 -26.49
N GLY A 499 8.86 7.08 -26.02
CA GLY A 499 8.51 7.09 -24.60
C GLY A 499 8.95 5.82 -23.89
N ARG A 500 9.56 5.95 -22.71
CA ARG A 500 10.05 4.82 -21.92
C ARG A 500 9.58 4.91 -20.46
N GLN A 501 9.27 3.76 -19.86
CA GLN A 501 9.07 3.64 -18.42
C GLN A 501 10.02 2.58 -17.86
N TYR A 502 10.82 2.95 -16.86
CA TYR A 502 11.64 2.02 -16.08
C TYR A 502 11.00 1.81 -14.72
N VAL A 503 10.63 0.57 -14.39
CA VAL A 503 10.12 0.19 -13.08
C VAL A 503 11.21 -0.56 -12.35
N SER A 504 11.76 0.06 -11.30
CA SER A 504 12.91 -0.44 -10.53
C SER A 504 12.47 -1.07 -9.21
N SER A 505 13.42 -1.59 -8.41
CA SER A 505 13.16 -2.24 -7.13
C SER A 505 12.22 -1.42 -6.22
N GLY A 506 11.12 -2.04 -5.79
CA GLY A 506 10.10 -1.43 -4.93
C GLY A 506 9.17 -0.43 -5.63
N GLY A 507 9.34 -0.19 -6.93
CA GLY A 507 8.44 0.63 -7.73
C GLY A 507 7.28 -0.17 -8.31
N VAL A 508 6.11 0.47 -8.44
CA VAL A 508 4.89 -0.18 -8.94
C VAL A 508 4.31 0.62 -10.11
N ALA A 509 4.03 -0.03 -11.23
CA ALA A 509 3.24 0.57 -12.31
C ALA A 509 1.97 -0.23 -12.60
N SER A 510 0.82 0.44 -12.72
CA SER A 510 -0.47 -0.22 -12.98
C SER A 510 -1.19 0.42 -14.18
N GLY A 511 -1.85 -0.39 -15.01
CA GLY A 511 -2.65 0.11 -16.13
C GLY A 511 -1.83 0.80 -17.22
N THR A 512 -0.53 0.47 -17.34
CA THR A 512 0.34 1.10 -18.35
C THR A 512 -0.08 0.64 -19.74
N VAL A 513 -0.22 1.59 -20.68
CA VAL A 513 -0.56 1.33 -22.09
C VAL A 513 0.67 1.60 -22.95
N ILE A 514 1.19 0.57 -23.61
CA ILE A 514 2.38 0.63 -24.45
C ILE A 514 1.95 0.51 -25.92
N SER A 515 2.19 1.54 -26.71
CA SER A 515 1.83 1.60 -28.13
C SER A 515 3.08 1.75 -29.00
N ASN A 516 2.92 1.94 -30.32
CA ASN A 516 3.99 1.95 -31.31
C ASN A 516 5.28 2.66 -30.84
N ARG A 517 6.38 1.91 -30.75
CA ARG A 517 7.72 2.33 -30.31
C ARG A 517 7.82 2.85 -28.88
N GLY A 518 6.82 2.56 -28.04
CA GLY A 518 6.89 2.69 -26.59
C GLY A 518 7.53 1.47 -25.95
N LEU A 519 8.23 1.66 -24.82
CA LEU A 519 8.92 0.59 -24.10
C LEU A 519 8.71 0.70 -22.59
N GLN A 520 8.16 -0.34 -21.96
CA GLN A 520 8.24 -0.51 -20.50
C GLN A 520 9.32 -1.54 -20.19
N ALA A 521 10.24 -1.20 -19.29
CA ALA A 521 11.26 -2.12 -18.80
C ALA A 521 11.14 -2.28 -17.28
N VAL A 522 10.95 -3.51 -16.83
CA VAL A 522 10.77 -3.90 -15.44
C VAL A 522 12.04 -4.58 -14.96
N SER A 523 12.72 -3.97 -14.00
CA SER A 523 13.98 -4.46 -13.43
C SER A 523 13.75 -5.22 -12.12
N SER A 524 14.82 -5.78 -11.53
CA SER A 524 14.76 -6.52 -10.28
C SER A 524 13.99 -5.78 -9.18
N GLY A 525 13.01 -6.45 -8.59
CA GLY A 525 12.14 -5.94 -7.53
C GLY A 525 11.06 -4.96 -8.01
N GLY A 526 10.99 -4.64 -9.31
CA GLY A 526 9.93 -3.83 -9.91
C GLY A 526 8.69 -4.68 -10.19
N SER A 527 7.50 -4.10 -10.01
CA SER A 527 6.22 -4.79 -10.21
C SER A 527 5.30 -4.02 -11.15
N VAL A 528 4.69 -4.72 -12.11
CA VAL A 528 3.70 -4.13 -13.01
C VAL A 528 2.40 -4.92 -13.03
N LEU A 529 1.27 -4.21 -13.12
CA LEU A 529 -0.08 -4.76 -13.06
C LEU A 529 -0.93 -4.27 -14.23
N SER A 530 -1.70 -5.17 -14.85
CA SER A 530 -2.71 -4.85 -15.87
C SER A 530 -2.16 -3.99 -17.02
N VAL A 531 -1.01 -4.38 -17.56
CA VAL A 531 -0.36 -3.66 -18.67
C VAL A 531 -1.03 -4.02 -19.99
N THR A 532 -1.31 -3.03 -20.85
CA THR A 532 -1.81 -3.26 -22.21
C THR A 532 -0.71 -2.96 -23.22
N VAL A 533 -0.34 -3.94 -24.04
CA VAL A 533 0.67 -3.81 -25.09
C VAL A 533 -0.01 -3.85 -26.47
N ASN A 534 -0.08 -2.70 -27.12
CA ASN A 534 -0.65 -2.50 -28.44
C ASN A 534 0.39 -2.70 -29.55
N SER A 535 -0.06 -2.61 -30.80
CA SER A 535 0.79 -2.76 -32.00
C SER A 535 2.05 -1.89 -31.96
N GLY A 536 3.21 -2.53 -32.11
CA GLY A 536 4.53 -1.89 -32.09
C GLY A 536 5.04 -1.50 -30.70
N GLY A 537 4.29 -1.78 -29.62
CA GLY A 537 4.75 -1.61 -28.24
C GLY A 537 5.55 -2.82 -27.75
N ALA A 538 6.46 -2.58 -26.80
CA ALA A 538 7.28 -3.62 -26.18
C ALA A 538 7.28 -3.53 -24.65
N GLN A 539 7.08 -4.66 -23.97
CA GLN A 539 7.31 -4.82 -22.54
C GLN A 539 8.51 -5.74 -22.32
N LEU A 540 9.47 -5.31 -21.51
CA LEU A 540 10.68 -6.06 -21.19
C LEU A 540 10.73 -6.35 -19.69
N ILE A 541 10.69 -7.62 -19.30
CA ILE A 541 10.78 -8.06 -17.90
C ILE A 541 12.15 -8.69 -17.71
N SER A 542 12.99 -8.04 -16.91
CA SER A 542 14.36 -8.49 -16.60
C SER A 542 14.43 -9.30 -15.30
N ALA A 543 15.61 -9.82 -14.97
CA ALA A 543 15.87 -10.58 -13.73
C ALA A 543 15.24 -9.93 -12.50
N GLY A 544 14.38 -10.67 -11.79
CA GLY A 544 13.69 -10.25 -10.57
C GLY A 544 12.53 -9.28 -10.76
N GLY A 545 12.20 -8.89 -12.00
CA GLY A 545 11.01 -8.10 -12.32
C GLY A 545 9.76 -8.98 -12.46
N SER A 546 8.59 -8.44 -12.09
CA SER A 546 7.32 -9.17 -12.12
C SER A 546 6.23 -8.42 -12.88
N ALA A 547 5.51 -9.13 -13.75
CA ALA A 547 4.32 -8.65 -14.44
C ALA A 547 3.09 -9.53 -14.12
N LEU A 548 1.94 -8.90 -13.84
CA LEU A 548 0.67 -9.58 -13.59
C LEU A 548 -0.43 -9.04 -14.50
N GLY A 549 -1.09 -9.93 -15.25
CA GLY A 549 -2.27 -9.59 -16.06
C GLY A 549 -1.98 -8.73 -17.29
N THR A 550 -0.83 -8.91 -17.95
CA THR A 550 -0.51 -8.20 -19.20
C THR A 550 -1.44 -8.65 -20.33
N VAL A 551 -2.03 -7.73 -21.09
CA VAL A 551 -2.82 -8.00 -22.29
C VAL A 551 -2.06 -7.53 -23.54
N VAL A 552 -1.83 -8.41 -24.51
CA VAL A 552 -1.01 -8.14 -25.69
C VAL A 552 -1.85 -8.25 -26.97
N SER A 553 -1.97 -7.14 -27.69
CA SER A 553 -2.72 -7.04 -28.95
C SER A 553 -1.83 -7.28 -30.18
N SER A 554 -2.44 -7.37 -31.37
CA SER A 554 -1.75 -7.57 -32.66
C SER A 554 -0.52 -6.67 -32.86
N GLY A 555 0.65 -7.30 -33.02
CA GLY A 555 1.94 -6.64 -33.22
C GLY A 555 2.61 -6.08 -31.96
N GLY A 556 2.04 -6.30 -30.77
CA GLY A 556 2.67 -6.05 -29.48
C GLY A 556 3.59 -7.21 -29.05
N TYR A 557 4.62 -6.91 -28.26
CA TYR A 557 5.60 -7.89 -27.78
C TYR A 557 5.83 -7.80 -26.27
N VAL A 558 5.87 -8.95 -25.63
CA VAL A 558 6.36 -9.13 -24.25
C VAL A 558 7.63 -9.97 -24.30
N PHE A 559 8.68 -9.54 -23.63
CA PHE A 559 9.97 -10.22 -23.54
C PHE A 559 10.28 -10.54 -22.09
N LEU A 560 10.32 -11.82 -21.74
CA LEU A 560 10.79 -12.31 -20.44
C LEU A 560 12.25 -12.72 -20.58
N LEU A 561 13.16 -11.89 -20.07
CA LEU A 561 14.58 -12.20 -20.02
C LEU A 561 14.89 -13.14 -18.84
N SER A 562 16.14 -13.57 -18.74
CA SER A 562 16.64 -14.40 -17.64
C SER A 562 16.24 -13.84 -16.27
N GLY A 563 15.48 -14.62 -15.49
CA GLY A 563 15.00 -14.30 -14.16
C GLY A 563 13.75 -13.40 -14.10
N GLY A 564 13.20 -12.98 -15.25
CA GLY A 564 11.94 -12.23 -15.31
C GLY A 564 10.73 -13.15 -15.22
N THR A 565 9.68 -12.69 -14.55
CA THR A 565 8.46 -13.48 -14.33
C THR A 565 7.19 -12.75 -14.81
N ALA A 566 6.33 -13.45 -15.56
CA ALA A 566 4.99 -12.97 -15.90
C ALA A 566 3.92 -13.98 -15.48
N SER A 567 2.78 -13.49 -15.00
CA SER A 567 1.64 -14.32 -14.63
C SER A 567 0.34 -13.78 -15.24
N GLY A 568 -0.46 -14.66 -15.84
CA GLY A 568 -1.75 -14.31 -16.43
C GLY A 568 -1.65 -13.41 -17.66
N THR A 569 -0.60 -13.56 -18.47
CA THR A 569 -0.49 -12.86 -19.76
C THR A 569 -1.63 -13.31 -20.69
N VAL A 570 -2.30 -12.40 -21.39
CA VAL A 570 -3.37 -12.69 -22.37
C VAL A 570 -2.95 -12.19 -23.75
N LEU A 571 -2.80 -13.10 -24.72
CA LEU A 571 -2.36 -12.81 -26.08
C LEU A 571 -3.53 -12.78 -27.07
N ILE A 572 -4.03 -11.56 -27.36
CA ILE A 572 -5.07 -11.27 -28.35
C ILE A 572 -4.39 -10.83 -29.66
N SER A 573 -3.67 -11.77 -30.30
CA SER A 573 -2.86 -11.57 -31.51
C SER A 573 -1.46 -10.96 -31.32
N GLY A 574 -1.04 -10.70 -30.09
CA GLY A 574 0.34 -10.34 -29.76
C GLY A 574 1.29 -11.52 -29.62
N ASN A 575 2.55 -11.23 -29.25
CA ASN A 575 3.58 -12.24 -29.01
C ASN A 575 4.17 -12.13 -27.60
N GLU A 576 4.45 -13.28 -26.97
CA GLU A 576 5.25 -13.40 -25.75
C GLU A 576 6.49 -14.25 -26.05
N LEU A 577 7.69 -13.72 -25.78
CA LEU A 577 8.96 -14.42 -25.92
C LEU A 577 9.57 -14.67 -24.54
N ILE A 578 9.71 -15.93 -24.20
CA ILE A 578 10.28 -16.41 -22.94
C ILE A 578 11.69 -16.90 -23.21
N SER A 579 12.68 -16.05 -22.93
CA SER A 579 14.09 -16.35 -23.13
C SER A 579 14.63 -17.28 -22.02
N SER A 580 15.88 -17.73 -22.19
CA SER A 580 16.57 -18.56 -21.20
C SER A 580 16.52 -17.96 -19.79
N GLY A 581 15.99 -18.73 -18.82
CA GLY A 581 15.79 -18.32 -17.43
C GLY A 581 14.54 -17.47 -17.15
N GLY A 582 13.76 -17.08 -18.18
CA GLY A 582 12.46 -16.41 -18.01
C GLY A 582 11.35 -17.41 -17.65
N ILE A 583 10.32 -16.94 -16.94
CA ILE A 583 9.22 -17.79 -16.45
C ILE A 583 7.86 -17.14 -16.72
N ALA A 584 7.01 -17.78 -17.52
CA ALA A 584 5.61 -17.42 -17.70
C ALA A 584 4.68 -18.43 -17.03
N SER A 585 3.61 -17.97 -16.38
CA SER A 585 2.60 -18.81 -15.74
C SER A 585 1.17 -18.37 -16.07
N GLY A 586 0.33 -19.30 -16.50
CA GLY A 586 -1.08 -19.04 -16.80
C GLY A 586 -1.29 -18.13 -18.01
N THR A 587 -0.40 -18.18 -19.01
CA THR A 587 -0.57 -17.45 -20.27
C THR A 587 -1.80 -17.98 -21.01
N VAL A 588 -2.68 -17.09 -21.49
CA VAL A 588 -3.85 -17.42 -22.32
C VAL A 588 -3.62 -16.89 -23.73
N VAL A 589 -3.52 -17.79 -24.71
CA VAL A 589 -3.25 -17.44 -26.12
C VAL A 589 -4.53 -17.59 -26.95
N SER A 590 -5.26 -16.48 -27.12
CA SER A 590 -6.53 -16.46 -27.85
C SER A 590 -6.39 -16.35 -29.37
N SER A 591 -5.45 -15.53 -29.86
CA SER A 591 -5.29 -15.28 -31.31
C SER A 591 -3.86 -14.89 -31.75
N GLY A 592 -2.83 -15.11 -30.89
CA GLY A 592 -1.41 -14.72 -31.07
C GLY A 592 -0.40 -15.88 -31.00
N SER A 593 0.80 -15.65 -30.44
CA SER A 593 1.83 -16.70 -30.32
C SER A 593 2.70 -16.58 -29.07
N GLU A 594 2.99 -17.71 -28.44
CA GLU A 594 3.95 -17.82 -27.33
C GLU A 594 5.20 -18.57 -27.82
N PHE A 595 6.38 -18.00 -27.58
CA PHE A 595 7.68 -18.57 -27.94
C PHE A 595 8.47 -18.86 -26.68
N VAL A 596 8.77 -20.13 -26.43
CA VAL A 596 9.58 -20.56 -25.28
C VAL A 596 10.94 -21.01 -25.79
N ASP A 597 11.96 -20.16 -25.64
CA ASP A 597 13.33 -20.45 -26.08
C ASP A 597 14.02 -21.45 -25.13
N ALA A 598 15.16 -21.99 -25.57
CA ALA A 598 15.96 -22.92 -24.77
C ALA A 598 16.30 -22.35 -23.38
N GLY A 599 15.89 -23.08 -22.34
CA GLY A 599 16.05 -22.69 -20.93
C GLY A 599 14.98 -21.74 -20.39
N GLY A 600 14.03 -21.28 -21.21
CA GLY A 600 12.81 -20.62 -20.74
C GLY A 600 11.78 -21.62 -20.21
N VAL A 601 10.86 -21.16 -19.36
CA VAL A 601 9.82 -22.00 -18.74
C VAL A 601 8.44 -21.38 -18.90
N ALA A 602 7.48 -22.14 -19.42
CA ALA A 602 6.06 -21.83 -19.42
C ALA A 602 5.28 -22.84 -18.58
N SER A 603 4.27 -22.39 -17.82
CA SER A 603 3.43 -23.27 -17.01
C SER A 603 1.95 -22.91 -17.11
N GLY A 604 1.08 -23.87 -17.34
CA GLY A 604 -0.37 -23.66 -17.40
C GLY A 604 -0.83 -22.79 -18.57
N THR A 605 -0.07 -22.78 -19.67
CA THR A 605 -0.48 -22.07 -20.90
C THR A 605 -1.80 -22.64 -21.43
N GLN A 606 -2.76 -21.79 -21.80
CA GLN A 606 -4.00 -22.16 -22.48
C GLN A 606 -3.98 -21.66 -23.93
N LEU A 607 -3.91 -22.57 -24.91
CA LEU A 607 -3.96 -22.26 -26.34
C LEU A 607 -5.40 -22.43 -26.86
N LEU A 608 -6.04 -21.35 -27.31
CA LEU A 608 -7.44 -21.32 -27.75
C LEU A 608 -7.57 -21.12 -29.28
N GLY A 609 -6.80 -21.86 -30.06
CA GLY A 609 -6.84 -21.81 -31.55
C GLY A 609 -5.59 -21.26 -32.23
N THR A 610 -4.42 -21.28 -31.57
CA THR A 610 -3.17 -20.64 -32.04
C THR A 610 -1.91 -21.43 -31.69
N LEU A 611 -0.72 -20.83 -31.91
CA LEU A 611 0.57 -21.51 -31.86
C LEU A 611 1.36 -21.21 -30.56
N GLN A 612 1.89 -22.26 -29.93
CA GLN A 612 3.04 -22.20 -29.03
C GLN A 612 4.25 -22.87 -29.72
N THR A 613 5.38 -22.18 -29.80
CA THR A 613 6.65 -22.79 -30.27
C THR A 613 7.57 -23.03 -29.07
N LEU A 614 7.95 -24.29 -28.85
CA LEU A 614 8.63 -24.73 -27.64
C LEU A 614 10.02 -25.31 -27.94
N SER A 615 11.07 -24.58 -27.61
CA SER A 615 12.47 -25.04 -27.54
C SER A 615 13.01 -25.11 -26.10
N GLY A 616 12.29 -24.56 -25.12
CA GLY A 616 12.55 -24.66 -23.69
C GLY A 616 11.66 -25.68 -22.99
N VAL A 617 11.07 -25.33 -21.85
CA VAL A 617 10.22 -26.25 -21.07
C VAL A 617 8.80 -25.71 -20.91
N ALA A 618 7.80 -26.54 -21.15
CA ALA A 618 6.40 -26.22 -20.89
C ALA A 618 5.75 -27.29 -20.00
N TYR A 619 5.03 -26.86 -18.96
CA TYR A 619 4.31 -27.75 -18.03
C TYR A 619 2.81 -27.48 -18.07
N SER A 620 2.00 -28.55 -18.08
CA SER A 620 0.55 -28.49 -17.93
C SER A 620 -0.15 -27.56 -18.93
N ALA A 621 0.33 -27.53 -20.18
CA ALA A 621 -0.31 -26.74 -21.23
C ALA A 621 -1.67 -27.34 -21.61
N GLN A 622 -2.66 -26.50 -21.92
CA GLN A 622 -3.96 -26.90 -22.45
C GLN A 622 -4.09 -26.42 -23.89
N VAL A 623 -4.25 -27.34 -24.83
CA VAL A 623 -4.35 -27.06 -26.26
C VAL A 623 -5.77 -27.34 -26.72
N ILE A 624 -6.56 -26.28 -26.96
CA ILE A 624 -8.02 -26.35 -27.09
C ILE A 624 -8.46 -25.72 -28.41
N GLY A 625 -9.25 -26.45 -29.20
CA GLY A 625 -9.92 -25.92 -30.40
C GLY A 625 -9.16 -26.19 -31.70
N SER A 626 -9.91 -26.30 -32.80
CA SER A 626 -9.32 -26.50 -34.14
C SER A 626 -8.45 -25.30 -34.55
N GLY A 627 -7.16 -25.55 -34.73
CA GLY A 627 -6.15 -24.53 -35.03
C GLY A 627 -5.19 -24.23 -33.87
N ALA A 628 -5.48 -24.72 -32.66
CA ALA A 628 -4.52 -24.69 -31.55
C ALA A 628 -3.40 -25.71 -31.81
N LEU A 629 -2.15 -25.26 -31.72
CA LEU A 629 -0.98 -26.08 -32.00
C LEU A 629 0.14 -25.81 -30.99
N GLN A 630 0.54 -26.83 -30.24
CA GLN A 630 1.82 -26.83 -29.52
C GLN A 630 2.89 -27.50 -30.39
N SER A 631 3.89 -26.73 -30.80
CA SER A 631 4.98 -27.18 -31.67
C SER A 631 6.27 -27.34 -30.86
N ILE A 632 6.67 -28.58 -30.59
CA ILE A 632 7.83 -28.93 -29.77
C ILE A 632 9.03 -29.13 -30.68
N GLN A 633 9.99 -28.22 -30.59
CA GLN A 633 11.19 -28.13 -31.40
C GLN A 633 12.39 -28.85 -30.74
N SER A 634 13.52 -28.90 -31.43
CA SER A 634 14.76 -29.49 -30.91
C SER A 634 15.17 -28.89 -29.56
N GLY A 635 15.37 -29.73 -28.54
CA GLY A 635 15.73 -29.32 -27.18
C GLY A 635 14.53 -28.92 -26.30
N GLY A 636 13.34 -28.81 -26.89
CA GLY A 636 12.10 -28.52 -26.17
C GLY A 636 11.55 -29.73 -25.41
N VAL A 637 10.96 -29.48 -24.24
CA VAL A 637 10.30 -30.48 -23.40
C VAL A 637 8.91 -30.00 -23.00
N ALA A 638 7.86 -30.67 -23.48
CA ALA A 638 6.51 -30.50 -22.96
C ALA A 638 6.20 -31.62 -21.95
N SER A 639 5.55 -31.28 -20.84
CA SER A 639 5.09 -32.28 -19.86
C SER A 639 3.68 -32.00 -19.39
N GLY A 640 2.82 -33.02 -19.41
CA GLY A 640 1.45 -32.92 -18.92
C GLY A 640 0.56 -32.11 -19.84
N THR A 641 0.85 -32.04 -21.15
CA THR A 641 0.02 -31.29 -22.09
C THR A 641 -1.31 -32.01 -22.26
N VAL A 642 -2.42 -31.27 -22.15
CA VAL A 642 -3.77 -31.75 -22.46
C VAL A 642 -4.20 -31.20 -23.81
N VAL A 643 -4.44 -32.07 -24.78
CA VAL A 643 -4.86 -31.70 -26.14
C VAL A 643 -6.32 -32.08 -26.33
N THR A 644 -7.19 -31.13 -26.70
CA THR A 644 -8.64 -31.36 -26.78
C THR A 644 -9.36 -30.52 -27.84
N SER A 645 -10.61 -30.88 -28.14
CA SER A 645 -11.53 -30.12 -28.99
C SER A 645 -10.98 -29.79 -30.39
N GLY A 646 -10.21 -30.70 -31.00
CA GLY A 646 -9.55 -30.49 -32.29
C GLY A 646 -8.18 -29.79 -32.22
N GLY A 647 -7.64 -29.56 -31.03
CA GLY A 647 -6.27 -29.05 -30.84
C GLY A 647 -5.22 -30.09 -31.26
N GLY A 648 -4.01 -29.60 -31.56
CA GLY A 648 -2.89 -30.40 -32.02
C GLY A 648 -1.61 -30.19 -31.18
N GLN A 649 -0.83 -31.26 -30.99
CA GLN A 649 0.56 -31.18 -30.56
C GLN A 649 1.45 -31.85 -31.59
N GLN A 650 2.54 -31.21 -31.98
CA GLN A 650 3.53 -31.74 -32.92
C GLN A 650 4.90 -31.80 -32.26
N ILE A 651 5.49 -32.99 -32.28
CA ILE A 651 6.83 -33.25 -31.74
C ILE A 651 7.79 -33.42 -32.92
N PHE A 652 8.73 -32.49 -33.08
CA PHE A 652 9.74 -32.51 -34.14
C PHE A 652 11.06 -33.13 -33.68
N ALA A 653 12.00 -33.29 -34.61
CA ALA A 653 13.31 -33.88 -34.35
C ALA A 653 14.02 -33.24 -33.14
N GLY A 654 14.37 -34.07 -32.14
CA GLY A 654 15.04 -33.63 -30.91
C GLY A 654 14.14 -32.98 -29.86
N GLY A 655 12.84 -32.86 -30.11
CA GLY A 655 11.83 -32.44 -29.12
C GLY A 655 11.30 -33.64 -28.32
N VAL A 656 10.87 -33.39 -27.09
CA VAL A 656 10.37 -34.42 -26.16
C VAL A 656 9.02 -34.02 -25.59
N ALA A 657 8.06 -34.95 -25.62
CA ALA A 657 6.80 -34.83 -24.90
C ALA A 657 6.64 -35.95 -23.86
N LEU A 658 6.09 -35.60 -22.70
CA LEU A 658 6.01 -36.46 -21.52
C LEU A 658 4.62 -36.36 -20.86
N ASN A 659 4.03 -37.49 -20.50
CA ASN A 659 2.82 -37.52 -19.65
C ASN A 659 1.60 -36.78 -20.25
N ASP A 660 1.45 -36.84 -21.57
CA ASP A 660 0.40 -36.10 -22.27
C ASP A 660 -0.97 -36.76 -22.15
N VAL A 661 -2.01 -35.94 -22.33
CA VAL A 661 -3.40 -36.35 -22.33
C VAL A 661 -4.05 -35.93 -23.64
N ILE A 662 -4.61 -36.88 -24.36
CA ILE A 662 -5.49 -36.63 -25.51
C ILE A 662 -6.92 -36.71 -24.99
N ALA A 663 -7.64 -35.60 -24.99
CA ALA A 663 -9.01 -35.52 -24.49
C ALA A 663 -10.01 -35.23 -25.63
N GLY A 664 -10.94 -36.15 -25.89
CA GLY A 664 -11.89 -36.03 -27.01
C GLY A 664 -11.17 -35.97 -28.36
N SER A 665 -11.56 -35.05 -29.25
CA SER A 665 -11.01 -34.95 -30.62
C SER A 665 -9.59 -34.33 -30.74
N GLY A 666 -8.73 -34.45 -29.72
CA GLY A 666 -7.35 -33.95 -29.75
C GLY A 666 -6.42 -34.80 -30.62
N THR A 667 -5.32 -34.21 -31.12
CA THR A 667 -4.32 -34.93 -31.93
C THR A 667 -2.89 -34.71 -31.42
N VAL A 668 -2.13 -35.77 -31.19
CA VAL A 668 -0.68 -35.73 -30.95
C VAL A 668 0.03 -36.36 -32.14
N THR A 669 0.98 -35.65 -32.75
CA THR A 669 1.77 -36.13 -33.89
C THR A 669 3.24 -36.21 -33.52
N VAL A 670 3.82 -37.41 -33.60
CA VAL A 670 5.26 -37.63 -33.44
C VAL A 670 5.90 -37.67 -34.83
N ASN A 671 6.62 -36.61 -35.21
CA ASN A 671 7.33 -36.55 -36.48
C ASN A 671 8.68 -37.26 -36.41
N SER A 672 9.35 -37.37 -37.56
CA SER A 672 10.72 -37.90 -37.70
C SER A 672 11.67 -37.34 -36.65
N GLY A 673 12.26 -38.22 -35.83
CA GLY A 673 13.23 -37.87 -34.78
C GLY A 673 12.65 -37.25 -33.51
N GLY A 674 11.33 -37.07 -33.40
CA GLY A 674 10.65 -36.63 -32.18
C GLY A 674 10.49 -37.75 -31.17
N VAL A 675 10.41 -37.42 -29.88
CA VAL A 675 10.31 -38.39 -28.78
C VAL A 675 9.03 -38.20 -27.97
N LEU A 676 8.23 -39.26 -27.87
CA LEU A 676 7.10 -39.36 -26.94
C LEU A 676 7.43 -40.43 -25.88
N SER A 677 7.33 -40.08 -24.60
CA SER A 677 7.65 -40.98 -23.48
C SER A 677 6.79 -40.71 -22.23
N GLY A 678 6.98 -41.48 -21.15
CA GLY A 678 6.16 -41.38 -19.93
C GLY A 678 4.79 -42.03 -20.07
N SER A 679 3.72 -41.39 -19.60
CA SER A 679 2.35 -41.83 -19.88
C SER A 679 1.75 -41.09 -21.09
N LEU A 680 0.87 -41.75 -21.84
CA LEU A 680 -0.05 -41.10 -22.77
C LEU A 680 -1.46 -41.54 -22.41
N THR A 681 -2.31 -40.62 -21.99
CA THR A 681 -3.67 -40.94 -21.54
C THR A 681 -4.70 -40.44 -22.55
N PHE A 682 -5.54 -41.33 -23.04
CA PHE A 682 -6.75 -40.96 -23.78
C PHE A 682 -7.91 -40.75 -22.78
N SER A 683 -8.73 -39.72 -22.99
CA SER A 683 -9.86 -39.38 -22.11
C SER A 683 -10.97 -38.62 -22.85
N GLY A 684 -12.16 -38.46 -22.26
CA GLY A 684 -13.25 -37.61 -22.81
C GLY A 684 -14.05 -38.18 -24.01
N VAL A 685 -14.97 -37.36 -24.54
CA VAL A 685 -15.88 -37.67 -25.68
C VAL A 685 -15.23 -37.31 -27.03
N GLY A 686 -15.14 -38.23 -27.99
CA GLY A 686 -14.70 -37.95 -29.37
C GLY A 686 -13.31 -38.50 -29.73
N SER A 687 -13.05 -38.78 -31.01
CA SER A 687 -11.90 -39.56 -31.47
C SER A 687 -10.55 -38.89 -31.24
N GLY A 688 -9.83 -39.30 -30.20
CA GLY A 688 -8.45 -38.87 -29.99
C GLY A 688 -7.56 -39.52 -31.04
N THR A 689 -6.52 -38.83 -31.51
CA THR A 689 -5.61 -39.37 -32.53
C THR A 689 -4.15 -39.25 -32.11
N LEU A 690 -3.43 -40.38 -32.10
CA LEU A 690 -1.97 -40.41 -32.07
C LEU A 690 -1.45 -40.72 -33.47
N VAL A 691 -0.70 -39.80 -34.07
CA VAL A 691 -0.10 -39.97 -35.40
C VAL A 691 1.39 -40.29 -35.25
N ILE A 692 1.85 -41.39 -35.85
CA ILE A 692 3.27 -41.73 -35.98
C ILE A 692 3.72 -41.41 -37.40
N GLY A 693 4.49 -40.33 -37.55
CA GLY A 693 4.76 -39.71 -38.85
C GLY A 693 5.63 -40.51 -39.79
N ASP A 694 6.63 -41.24 -39.29
CA ASP A 694 7.49 -42.14 -40.07
C ASP A 694 8.29 -43.11 -39.17
N ASN A 695 9.18 -43.89 -39.78
CA ASN A 695 10.02 -44.87 -39.09
C ASN A 695 11.10 -44.24 -38.17
N SER A 696 11.33 -42.94 -38.16
CA SER A 696 12.30 -42.29 -37.27
C SER A 696 11.65 -41.63 -36.05
N ALA A 697 10.33 -41.67 -35.93
CA ALA A 697 9.60 -41.26 -34.72
C ALA A 697 9.90 -42.23 -33.55
N VAL A 698 10.19 -41.69 -32.37
CA VAL A 698 10.55 -42.48 -31.18
C VAL A 698 9.40 -42.47 -30.17
N VAL A 699 8.58 -43.51 -30.19
CA VAL A 699 7.60 -43.79 -29.13
C VAL A 699 8.21 -44.88 -28.24
N SER A 700 9.02 -44.48 -27.26
CA SER A 700 9.80 -45.41 -26.45
C SER A 700 9.54 -45.20 -24.96
N GLY A 701 9.12 -46.27 -24.29
CA GLY A 701 8.76 -46.23 -22.86
C GLY A 701 7.42 -45.53 -22.56
N ALA A 702 6.68 -45.08 -23.58
CA ALA A 702 5.35 -44.55 -23.41
C ALA A 702 4.37 -45.66 -22.99
N VAL A 703 3.63 -45.45 -21.90
CA VAL A 703 2.51 -46.30 -21.48
C VAL A 703 1.21 -45.62 -21.90
N ILE A 704 0.53 -46.21 -22.90
CA ILE A 704 -0.75 -45.74 -23.40
C ILE A 704 -1.86 -46.28 -22.50
N SER A 705 -2.69 -45.41 -21.95
CA SER A 705 -3.81 -45.78 -21.08
C SER A 705 -5.09 -45.07 -21.47
N GLY A 706 -6.24 -45.67 -21.16
CA GLY A 706 -7.56 -45.08 -21.44
C GLY A 706 -7.95 -45.09 -22.92
N PHE A 707 -7.23 -45.87 -23.74
CA PHE A 707 -7.47 -46.01 -25.17
C PHE A 707 -8.82 -46.69 -25.43
N GLN A 708 -9.73 -46.02 -26.15
CA GLN A 708 -11.08 -46.52 -26.45
C GLN A 708 -11.22 -46.95 -27.92
N SER A 709 -12.32 -47.64 -28.24
CA SER A 709 -12.56 -48.25 -29.57
C SER A 709 -12.65 -47.25 -30.72
N ASP A 710 -12.77 -45.97 -30.42
CA ASP A 710 -12.97 -44.90 -31.37
C ASP A 710 -11.86 -43.83 -31.35
N ASP A 711 -10.81 -44.09 -30.56
CA ASP A 711 -9.51 -43.44 -30.64
C ASP A 711 -8.67 -44.09 -31.75
N GLU A 712 -7.81 -43.31 -32.39
CA GLU A 712 -7.04 -43.73 -33.55
C GLU A 712 -5.54 -43.66 -33.25
N ILE A 713 -4.81 -44.70 -33.63
CA ILE A 713 -3.36 -44.64 -33.81
C ILE A 713 -3.10 -44.68 -35.31
N ASP A 714 -2.81 -43.53 -35.90
CA ASP A 714 -2.50 -43.41 -37.32
C ASP A 714 -1.05 -43.83 -37.58
N LEU A 715 -0.90 -44.99 -38.23
CA LEU A 715 0.37 -45.57 -38.66
C LEU A 715 0.63 -45.40 -40.17
N THR A 716 -0.18 -44.61 -40.87
CA THR A 716 -0.13 -44.51 -42.33
C THR A 716 1.14 -43.84 -42.86
N GLY A 717 1.83 -43.09 -42.01
CA GLY A 717 3.14 -42.48 -42.31
C GLY A 717 4.31 -43.47 -42.30
N LEU A 718 4.13 -44.69 -41.81
CA LEU A 718 5.19 -45.71 -41.79
C LEU A 718 5.47 -46.27 -43.19
N GLY A 719 6.74 -46.60 -43.47
CA GLY A 719 7.16 -47.30 -44.68
C GLY A 719 6.83 -48.79 -44.61
N TYR A 720 5.92 -49.26 -45.48
CA TYR A 720 5.52 -50.66 -45.58
C TYR A 720 6.35 -51.38 -46.66
N ASP A 721 7.03 -52.47 -46.30
CA ASP A 721 7.68 -53.38 -47.24
C ASP A 721 7.18 -54.84 -47.04
N SER A 722 7.73 -55.80 -47.79
CA SER A 722 7.31 -57.20 -47.75
C SER A 722 7.60 -57.93 -46.42
N GLN A 723 8.25 -57.28 -45.45
CA GLN A 723 8.59 -57.83 -44.13
C GLN A 723 7.79 -57.17 -42.99
N THR A 724 6.82 -56.28 -43.30
CA THR A 724 6.07 -55.53 -42.29
C THR A 724 4.89 -56.32 -41.73
N TYR A 725 4.83 -56.50 -40.41
CA TYR A 725 3.70 -57.12 -39.71
C TYR A 725 3.52 -56.51 -38.31
N VAL A 726 2.26 -56.44 -37.85
CA VAL A 726 1.91 -56.04 -36.49
C VAL A 726 1.68 -57.30 -35.68
N THR A 727 2.33 -57.42 -34.53
CA THR A 727 2.12 -58.51 -33.57
C THR A 727 1.72 -57.97 -32.23
N GLN A 728 0.92 -58.72 -31.50
CA GLN A 728 0.51 -58.40 -30.15
C GLN A 728 0.98 -59.51 -29.21
N SER A 729 1.64 -59.13 -28.12
CA SER A 729 2.07 -60.04 -27.07
C SER A 729 1.78 -59.40 -25.71
N GLY A 730 0.75 -59.90 -25.02
CA GLY A 730 0.33 -59.34 -23.73
C GLY A 730 -0.19 -57.90 -23.89
N SER A 731 0.35 -56.96 -23.13
CA SER A 731 0.00 -55.53 -23.20
C SER A 731 0.81 -54.72 -24.22
N THR A 732 1.73 -55.38 -24.94
CA THR A 732 2.59 -54.72 -25.93
C THR A 732 2.15 -55.08 -27.35
N THR A 733 1.95 -54.06 -28.19
CA THR A 733 1.82 -54.21 -29.64
C THR A 733 3.15 -53.85 -30.29
N SER A 734 3.75 -54.82 -30.99
CA SER A 734 4.97 -54.61 -31.76
C SER A 734 4.64 -54.42 -33.24
N VAL A 735 4.96 -53.25 -33.79
CA VAL A 735 4.94 -52.98 -35.24
C VAL A 735 6.34 -53.26 -35.75
N VAL A 736 6.51 -54.24 -36.63
CA VAL A 736 7.81 -54.60 -37.24
C VAL A 736 7.81 -54.09 -38.67
N THR A 737 8.84 -53.33 -39.06
CA THR A 737 9.05 -52.79 -40.42
C THR A 737 10.43 -53.20 -40.93
N GLY A 738 10.69 -53.13 -42.24
CA GLY A 738 11.99 -53.47 -42.83
C GLY A 738 13.22 -52.70 -42.30
N ASN A 739 13.00 -51.58 -41.59
CA ASN A 739 14.06 -50.74 -41.00
C ASN A 739 14.03 -50.69 -39.45
N GLY A 740 13.18 -51.46 -38.77
CA GLY A 740 13.11 -51.49 -37.29
C GLY A 740 11.76 -51.93 -36.72
N SER A 741 11.67 -52.11 -35.39
CA SER A 741 10.42 -52.41 -34.67
C SER A 741 10.11 -51.39 -33.59
N TYR A 742 8.82 -51.05 -33.42
CA TYR A 742 8.28 -50.18 -32.37
C TYR A 742 7.37 -51.00 -31.46
N SER A 743 7.43 -50.74 -30.16
CA SER A 743 6.56 -51.37 -29.17
C SER A 743 5.66 -50.32 -28.52
N LEU A 744 4.37 -50.40 -28.79
CA LEU A 744 3.34 -49.62 -28.12
C LEU A 744 2.90 -50.39 -26.88
N ASN A 745 3.24 -49.88 -25.70
CA ASN A 745 2.89 -50.51 -24.43
C ASN A 745 1.58 -49.91 -23.93
N PHE A 746 0.54 -50.72 -23.86
CA PHE A 746 -0.71 -50.32 -23.24
C PHE A 746 -0.66 -50.63 -21.73
N ALA A 747 -1.27 -49.79 -20.91
CA ALA A 747 -1.58 -50.15 -19.53
C ALA A 747 -2.55 -51.34 -19.50
N SER A 748 -2.76 -51.94 -18.33
CA SER A 748 -3.59 -53.13 -18.11
C SER A 748 -5.10 -52.89 -18.31
N ASP A 749 -5.48 -52.30 -19.44
CA ASP A 749 -6.84 -51.88 -19.79
C ASP A 749 -7.67 -53.04 -20.38
N GLY A 750 -7.32 -54.29 -20.04
CA GLY A 750 -7.95 -55.51 -20.54
C GLY A 750 -7.50 -55.89 -21.97
N PRO A 751 -7.05 -57.12 -22.22
CA PRO A 751 -6.60 -57.54 -23.55
C PRO A 751 -7.72 -57.69 -24.61
N GLY A 752 -8.99 -57.57 -24.23
CA GLY A 752 -10.16 -57.81 -25.08
C GLY A 752 -10.63 -56.64 -25.95
N ASN A 753 -10.15 -55.41 -25.72
CA ASN A 753 -10.65 -54.20 -26.42
C ASN A 753 -9.68 -53.61 -27.46
N ARG A 754 -8.58 -54.31 -27.79
CA ARG A 754 -7.53 -53.76 -28.64
C ARG A 754 -7.75 -54.16 -30.11
N VAL A 755 -8.60 -53.41 -30.79
CA VAL A 755 -8.74 -53.46 -32.25
C VAL A 755 -7.71 -52.54 -32.89
N PHE A 756 -6.77 -53.08 -33.65
CA PHE A 756 -6.03 -52.29 -34.63
C PHE A 756 -6.84 -52.27 -35.93
N LEU A 757 -7.49 -51.13 -36.23
CA LEU A 757 -7.97 -50.90 -37.59
C LEU A 757 -6.76 -50.61 -38.49
N ALA A 758 -6.44 -51.56 -39.36
CA ALA A 758 -5.97 -51.20 -40.69
C ALA A 758 -7.17 -50.59 -41.42
N ARG A 759 -7.17 -49.25 -41.55
CA ARG A 759 -7.95 -48.35 -42.43
C ARG A 759 -9.34 -48.81 -42.92
N GLN A 760 -10.30 -47.87 -42.81
CA GLN A 760 -11.32 -47.65 -43.83
C GLN A 760 -10.60 -47.44 -45.18
N GLY A 761 -10.74 -48.38 -46.12
CA GLY A 761 -10.38 -48.13 -47.51
C GLY A 761 -11.17 -46.92 -48.03
N SER A 762 -10.67 -46.24 -49.06
CA SER A 762 -11.21 -45.00 -49.67
C SER A 762 -12.67 -45.06 -50.17
N ASN A 763 -13.41 -46.13 -49.85
CA ASN A 763 -14.77 -46.48 -50.22
C ASN A 763 -15.69 -46.79 -49.02
N GLY A 764 -15.24 -46.64 -47.77
CA GLY A 764 -16.14 -46.64 -46.61
C GLY A 764 -16.44 -47.99 -45.93
N SER A 765 -15.62 -49.04 -46.11
CA SER A 765 -15.92 -50.38 -45.56
C SER A 765 -15.37 -50.60 -44.12
N THR A 766 -16.15 -51.27 -43.27
CA THR A 766 -15.82 -51.74 -41.90
C THR A 766 -15.34 -53.20 -41.90
N VAL A 767 -14.45 -53.60 -40.99
CA VAL A 767 -13.97 -54.99 -40.81
C VAL A 767 -14.22 -55.46 -39.37
N LEU A 768 -14.81 -56.65 -39.21
CA LEU A 768 -15.02 -57.36 -37.93
C LEU A 768 -14.00 -58.50 -37.74
N TYR A 769 -13.49 -58.65 -36.52
CA TYR A 769 -12.75 -59.84 -36.08
C TYR A 769 -13.55 -60.59 -35.00
N ALA A 770 -13.82 -61.88 -35.18
CA ALA A 770 -14.32 -62.75 -34.12
C ALA A 770 -13.23 -63.79 -33.78
N ALA A 771 -12.71 -63.74 -32.56
CA ALA A 771 -11.87 -64.81 -32.02
C ALA A 771 -12.79 -65.85 -31.36
N GLY A 772 -12.89 -67.06 -31.92
CA GLY A 772 -13.68 -68.14 -31.29
C GLY A 772 -14.49 -69.05 -32.22
N GLY A 773 -14.54 -68.76 -33.52
CA GLY A 773 -15.08 -69.69 -34.53
C GLY A 773 -16.61 -69.80 -34.57
N ILE A 774 -17.20 -69.39 -35.69
CA ILE A 774 -18.58 -69.75 -36.07
C ILE A 774 -18.48 -71.05 -36.88
N LEU A 775 -19.05 -72.15 -36.38
CA LEU A 775 -19.16 -73.41 -37.13
C LEU A 775 -20.39 -73.37 -38.06
N PRO A 776 -20.32 -73.98 -39.27
CA PRO A 776 -21.41 -73.96 -40.25
C PRO A 776 -22.54 -74.91 -39.85
N ALA A 777 -23.39 -74.48 -38.92
CA ALA A 777 -24.73 -75.00 -38.68
C ALA A 777 -25.65 -73.99 -37.95
N GLN A 778 -25.25 -72.71 -37.87
CA GLN A 778 -25.98 -71.70 -37.11
C GLN A 778 -26.79 -70.82 -38.06
N SER A 779 -28.10 -70.71 -37.82
CA SER A 779 -29.00 -69.87 -38.61
C SER A 779 -28.72 -68.39 -38.32
N MET A 780 -28.04 -67.73 -39.25
CA MET A 780 -27.89 -66.27 -39.25
C MET A 780 -29.06 -65.65 -40.02
N SER A 781 -29.81 -64.74 -39.38
CA SER A 781 -30.88 -64.00 -40.03
C SER A 781 -30.53 -62.51 -40.06
N LEU A 782 -30.31 -61.95 -41.25
CA LEU A 782 -30.20 -60.50 -41.44
C LEU A 782 -31.62 -59.92 -41.60
N GLY A 783 -32.15 -59.26 -40.57
CA GLY A 783 -33.42 -58.52 -40.64
C GLY A 783 -33.23 -57.10 -41.18
N GLY A 784 -34.04 -56.66 -42.16
CA GLY A 784 -34.04 -55.29 -42.73
C GLY A 784 -34.43 -55.23 -44.22
N THR A 785 -34.69 -54.05 -44.78
CA THR A 785 -35.06 -53.81 -46.21
C THR A 785 -33.96 -53.11 -47.02
N ALA A 786 -32.69 -53.40 -46.73
CA ALA A 786 -31.57 -52.84 -47.49
C ALA A 786 -31.62 -53.33 -48.96
N SER A 787 -31.64 -52.38 -49.89
CA SER A 787 -31.76 -52.62 -51.34
C SER A 787 -30.49 -53.20 -51.97
N SER A 788 -29.34 -53.11 -51.29
CA SER A 788 -28.09 -53.77 -51.67
C SER A 788 -27.16 -53.87 -50.45
N VAL A 789 -26.71 -55.08 -50.12
CA VAL A 789 -25.72 -55.41 -49.09
C VAL A 789 -24.70 -56.36 -49.71
N THR A 790 -23.41 -56.21 -49.42
CA THR A 790 -22.38 -57.20 -49.79
C THR A 790 -21.83 -57.87 -48.55
N ALA A 791 -21.99 -59.19 -48.40
CA ALA A 791 -21.39 -59.98 -47.34
C ALA A 791 -20.15 -60.72 -47.85
N LYS A 792 -19.00 -60.58 -47.18
CA LYS A 792 -17.81 -61.39 -47.43
C LYS A 792 -17.47 -62.26 -46.23
N PHE A 793 -17.39 -63.56 -46.42
CA PHE A 793 -17.15 -64.58 -45.41
C PHE A 793 -15.82 -65.28 -45.68
N GLY A 794 -14.87 -65.30 -44.73
CA GLY A 794 -13.51 -65.80 -44.91
C GLY A 794 -12.85 -66.37 -43.65
N PHE A 795 -11.76 -67.13 -43.83
CA PHE A 795 -10.95 -67.73 -42.76
C PHE A 795 -9.52 -67.15 -42.71
N ASP A 796 -8.79 -67.33 -41.62
CA ASP A 796 -7.39 -66.89 -41.51
C ASP A 796 -6.43 -67.59 -42.50
N SER A 797 -5.24 -67.01 -42.66
CA SER A 797 -4.28 -67.37 -43.71
C SER A 797 -3.80 -68.83 -43.67
N ALA A 798 -3.92 -69.52 -42.53
CA ALA A 798 -3.42 -70.88 -42.32
C ALA A 798 -4.49 -71.97 -42.56
N TYR A 799 -5.76 -71.61 -42.71
CA TYR A 799 -6.86 -72.56 -42.91
C TYR A 799 -7.20 -72.72 -44.40
N ALA A 800 -7.37 -73.97 -44.86
CA ALA A 800 -7.63 -74.31 -46.26
C ALA A 800 -8.91 -75.15 -46.40
N GLY A 801 -9.76 -74.78 -47.37
CA GLY A 801 -11.01 -75.46 -47.69
C GLY A 801 -11.66 -74.87 -48.94
N SER A 802 -12.77 -75.45 -49.37
CA SER A 802 -13.54 -74.98 -50.54
C SER A 802 -14.96 -74.61 -50.14
N TYR A 803 -15.48 -73.52 -50.70
CA TYR A 803 -16.88 -73.14 -50.54
C TYR A 803 -17.76 -73.83 -51.58
N ALA A 804 -18.92 -74.31 -51.17
CA ALA A 804 -19.96 -74.92 -51.99
C ALA A 804 -21.30 -74.23 -51.77
N ASN A 805 -22.23 -74.38 -52.73
CA ASN A 805 -23.54 -73.70 -52.74
C ASN A 805 -23.43 -72.17 -52.69
N LEU A 806 -22.61 -71.63 -53.60
CA LEU A 806 -22.24 -70.22 -53.64
C LEU A 806 -23.37 -69.25 -53.99
N GLY A 807 -24.56 -69.70 -54.37
CA GLY A 807 -25.65 -68.82 -54.80
C GLY A 807 -25.20 -67.79 -55.85
N SER A 808 -25.55 -66.52 -55.65
CA SER A 808 -25.08 -65.37 -56.45
C SER A 808 -23.73 -64.79 -55.99
N GLY A 809 -23.04 -65.45 -55.06
CA GLY A 809 -21.74 -65.03 -54.55
C GLY A 809 -20.55 -65.65 -55.27
N GLU A 810 -19.39 -65.03 -55.12
CA GLU A 810 -18.12 -65.41 -55.72
C GLU A 810 -17.07 -65.75 -54.65
N VAL A 811 -16.10 -66.59 -54.97
CA VAL A 811 -14.98 -66.93 -54.08
C VAL A 811 -13.71 -66.27 -54.61
N SER A 812 -12.91 -65.68 -53.72
CA SER A 812 -11.64 -65.06 -54.04
C SER A 812 -10.69 -66.03 -54.74
N THR A 813 -9.75 -65.50 -55.52
CA THR A 813 -8.81 -66.28 -56.33
C THR A 813 -7.86 -67.16 -55.51
N ASP A 814 -7.67 -66.84 -54.22
CA ASP A 814 -6.93 -67.68 -53.25
C ASP A 814 -7.80 -68.76 -52.59
N GLY A 815 -9.10 -68.80 -52.89
CA GLY A 815 -10.08 -69.76 -52.37
C GLY A 815 -10.55 -69.48 -50.94
N LYS A 816 -10.13 -68.37 -50.31
CA LYS A 816 -10.26 -68.14 -48.86
C LYS A 816 -11.39 -67.22 -48.43
N THR A 817 -12.04 -66.55 -49.36
CA THR A 817 -13.10 -65.58 -49.04
C THR A 817 -14.26 -65.73 -50.02
N TYR A 818 -15.44 -66.09 -49.52
CA TYR A 818 -16.70 -66.00 -50.23
C TYR A 818 -17.26 -64.57 -50.14
N SER A 819 -17.83 -64.03 -51.20
CA SER A 819 -18.42 -62.67 -51.25
C SER A 819 -19.75 -62.71 -52.00
N VAL A 820 -20.83 -62.20 -51.43
CA VAL A 820 -22.16 -62.14 -52.06
C VAL A 820 -22.76 -60.74 -51.94
N THR A 821 -23.29 -60.20 -53.04
CA THR A 821 -23.96 -58.89 -53.08
C THR A 821 -25.42 -59.06 -53.52
N GLY A 822 -26.38 -58.50 -52.78
CA GLY A 822 -27.82 -58.58 -53.09
C GLY A 822 -28.69 -57.81 -52.08
N THR A 823 -30.01 -57.91 -52.15
CA THR A 823 -30.89 -57.41 -51.08
C THR A 823 -30.62 -58.15 -49.76
N SER A 824 -30.97 -57.57 -48.62
CA SER A 824 -30.82 -58.20 -47.29
C SER A 824 -31.38 -59.63 -47.22
N ALA A 825 -32.54 -59.88 -47.84
CA ALA A 825 -33.15 -61.22 -47.93
C ALA A 825 -32.33 -62.19 -48.80
N GLU A 826 -31.79 -61.70 -49.92
CA GLU A 826 -30.96 -62.51 -50.83
C GLU A 826 -29.60 -62.84 -50.21
N VAL A 827 -28.97 -61.89 -49.52
CA VAL A 827 -27.71 -62.10 -48.80
C VAL A 827 -27.92 -63.03 -47.60
N SER A 828 -28.98 -62.85 -46.83
CA SER A 828 -29.36 -63.75 -45.72
C SER A 828 -29.59 -65.18 -46.22
N THR A 829 -30.32 -65.35 -47.32
CA THR A 829 -30.56 -66.66 -47.94
C THR A 829 -29.27 -67.28 -48.49
N ALA A 830 -28.39 -66.47 -49.09
CA ALA A 830 -27.12 -66.94 -49.63
C ALA A 830 -26.14 -67.36 -48.52
N LEU A 831 -26.09 -66.65 -47.38
CA LEU A 831 -25.28 -67.02 -46.22
C LEU A 831 -25.84 -68.25 -45.49
N GLN A 832 -27.17 -68.37 -45.38
CA GLN A 832 -27.83 -69.55 -44.80
C GLN A 832 -27.58 -70.83 -45.60
N ASN A 833 -27.47 -70.72 -46.93
CA ASN A 833 -27.25 -71.86 -47.81
C ASN A 833 -25.77 -72.13 -48.12
N LEU A 834 -24.87 -71.25 -47.71
CA LEU A 834 -23.43 -71.38 -47.94
C LEU A 834 -22.87 -72.57 -47.16
N VAL A 835 -22.25 -73.51 -47.86
CA VAL A 835 -21.63 -74.69 -47.23
C VAL A 835 -20.11 -74.61 -47.39
N PHE A 836 -19.40 -74.55 -46.28
CA PHE A 836 -17.93 -74.63 -46.30
C PHE A 836 -17.47 -76.07 -46.10
N GLN A 837 -16.57 -76.54 -46.96
CA GLN A 837 -15.97 -77.89 -46.91
C GLN A 837 -14.48 -77.78 -46.55
N PRO A 838 -14.07 -78.06 -45.30
CA PRO A 838 -12.67 -77.98 -44.88
C PRO A 838 -11.83 -79.07 -45.57
N SER A 839 -10.61 -78.73 -46.00
CA SER A 839 -9.62 -79.68 -46.52
C SER A 839 -8.39 -79.74 -45.60
N GLY A 840 -8.58 -80.31 -44.41
CA GLY A 840 -7.52 -80.53 -43.42
C GLY A 840 -8.06 -80.57 -41.98
N GLY A 841 -7.40 -81.34 -41.10
CA GLY A 841 -7.88 -81.59 -39.72
C GLY A 841 -7.60 -80.50 -38.68
N GLY A 842 -7.34 -79.25 -39.10
CA GLY A 842 -7.18 -78.12 -38.17
C GLY A 842 -8.53 -77.57 -37.69
N SER A 843 -8.52 -76.74 -36.66
CA SER A 843 -9.67 -75.88 -36.29
C SER A 843 -9.32 -74.43 -36.67
N ALA A 844 -10.26 -73.69 -37.26
CA ALA A 844 -10.05 -72.29 -37.62
C ALA A 844 -9.89 -71.42 -36.36
N SER A 845 -8.86 -70.56 -36.32
CA SER A 845 -8.62 -69.63 -35.20
C SER A 845 -9.46 -68.36 -35.28
N SER A 846 -9.82 -67.91 -36.49
CA SER A 846 -10.76 -66.80 -36.70
C SER A 846 -11.59 -66.97 -37.98
N VAL A 847 -12.84 -66.52 -37.94
CA VAL A 847 -13.76 -66.43 -39.08
C VAL A 847 -14.19 -64.97 -39.19
N SER A 848 -14.11 -64.38 -40.38
CA SER A 848 -14.54 -63.00 -40.62
C SER A 848 -15.78 -62.97 -41.51
N LEU A 849 -16.83 -62.26 -41.08
CA LEU A 849 -17.95 -61.84 -41.93
C LEU A 849 -17.92 -60.31 -42.03
N SER A 850 -17.66 -59.76 -43.22
CA SER A 850 -17.71 -58.32 -43.50
C SER A 850 -18.96 -57.98 -44.31
N LEU A 851 -19.82 -57.10 -43.80
CA LEU A 851 -20.94 -56.53 -44.57
C LEU A 851 -20.54 -55.17 -45.15
N SER A 852 -20.99 -54.82 -46.37
CA SER A 852 -20.85 -53.49 -46.95
C SER A 852 -22.14 -52.99 -47.59
N ASN A 853 -22.30 -51.65 -47.65
CA ASN A 853 -23.45 -50.92 -48.20
C ASN A 853 -24.71 -50.85 -47.30
N GLU A 854 -24.55 -50.82 -45.97
CA GLU A 854 -25.66 -50.61 -45.03
C GLU A 854 -26.12 -49.15 -44.97
N ALA A 855 -27.20 -48.85 -45.69
CA ALA A 855 -27.96 -47.62 -45.47
C ALA A 855 -29.04 -47.77 -44.36
N ALA A 856 -29.20 -48.96 -43.77
CA ALA A 856 -30.26 -49.29 -42.81
C ALA A 856 -29.76 -50.23 -41.69
N PRO A 857 -30.37 -50.18 -40.48
CA PRO A 857 -30.05 -51.05 -39.35
C PRO A 857 -30.25 -52.55 -39.61
N ILE A 858 -29.46 -53.40 -38.96
CA ILE A 858 -29.61 -54.86 -38.97
C ILE A 858 -29.94 -55.45 -37.58
N VAL A 859 -30.57 -56.62 -37.59
CA VAL A 859 -30.73 -57.46 -36.40
C VAL A 859 -29.84 -58.70 -36.57
N LEU A 860 -28.96 -58.95 -35.61
CA LEU A 860 -28.03 -60.07 -35.56
C LEU A 860 -28.30 -60.90 -34.29
N GLN A 861 -28.74 -62.13 -34.46
CA GLN A 861 -29.02 -63.07 -33.36
C GLN A 861 -28.33 -64.41 -33.66
N LEU A 862 -27.65 -64.97 -32.66
CA LEU A 862 -27.00 -66.28 -32.73
C LEU A 862 -27.39 -67.16 -31.53
N ASP A 863 -28.28 -68.12 -31.74
CA ASP A 863 -28.73 -69.04 -30.69
C ASP A 863 -27.70 -70.17 -30.46
N THR A 864 -26.72 -69.96 -29.57
CA THR A 864 -25.64 -70.94 -29.31
C THR A 864 -25.25 -71.02 -27.83
N THR A 865 -24.55 -72.09 -27.43
CA THR A 865 -23.94 -72.25 -26.09
C THR A 865 -22.43 -71.96 -26.08
N LEU A 866 -21.86 -71.58 -27.22
CA LEU A 866 -20.45 -71.21 -27.34
C LEU A 866 -20.28 -69.72 -27.05
N ASN A 867 -19.10 -69.34 -26.59
CA ASN A 867 -18.71 -67.95 -26.41
C ASN A 867 -18.53 -67.27 -27.77
N GLN A 868 -19.13 -66.11 -27.94
CA GLN A 868 -19.14 -65.36 -29.19
C GLN A 868 -18.45 -64.01 -29.06
N TYR A 869 -18.01 -63.46 -30.19
CA TYR A 869 -17.63 -62.05 -30.32
C TYR A 869 -18.43 -61.45 -31.47
N LEU A 870 -19.39 -60.58 -31.17
CA LEU A 870 -20.28 -59.95 -32.14
C LEU A 870 -20.10 -58.44 -32.09
N ALA A 871 -20.01 -57.77 -33.23
CA ALA A 871 -19.90 -56.32 -33.31
C ALA A 871 -20.81 -55.72 -34.40
N GLY A 872 -21.47 -54.61 -34.07
CA GLY A 872 -22.32 -53.84 -34.98
C GLY A 872 -21.54 -52.87 -35.86
N GLY A 873 -22.24 -52.26 -36.81
CA GLY A 873 -21.70 -51.35 -37.80
C GLY A 873 -21.93 -49.86 -37.49
N ALA A 874 -22.10 -49.08 -38.55
CA ALA A 874 -22.39 -47.64 -38.46
C ALA A 874 -23.89 -47.32 -38.31
N ALA A 875 -24.77 -48.32 -38.43
CA ALA A 875 -26.20 -48.22 -38.20
C ALA A 875 -26.58 -48.71 -36.79
N ALA A 876 -27.81 -48.42 -36.35
CA ALA A 876 -28.28 -48.74 -35.00
C ALA A 876 -28.76 -50.19 -34.89
N ASP A 877 -27.84 -51.13 -34.72
CA ASP A 877 -28.07 -52.56 -34.87
C ASP A 877 -28.61 -53.22 -33.60
N THR A 878 -29.39 -54.29 -33.74
CA THR A 878 -29.80 -55.13 -32.59
C THR A 878 -28.96 -56.39 -32.57
N ILE A 879 -28.17 -56.61 -31.52
CA ILE A 879 -27.28 -57.76 -31.35
C ILE A 879 -27.70 -58.53 -30.10
N ILE A 880 -28.05 -59.79 -30.29
CA ILE A 880 -28.48 -60.70 -29.23
C ILE A 880 -27.49 -61.85 -29.17
N GLY A 881 -26.84 -62.00 -28.00
CA GLY A 881 -25.91 -63.09 -27.72
C GLY A 881 -26.60 -64.44 -27.53
N GLY A 882 -25.79 -65.48 -27.36
CA GLY A 882 -26.23 -66.80 -26.96
C GLY A 882 -26.18 -66.99 -25.44
N SER A 883 -26.18 -68.26 -25.03
CA SER A 883 -26.08 -68.68 -23.62
C SER A 883 -24.63 -68.94 -23.16
N GLY A 884 -23.64 -68.66 -24.02
CA GLY A 884 -22.22 -68.73 -23.69
C GLY A 884 -21.76 -67.52 -22.87
N HIS A 885 -20.45 -67.39 -22.65
CA HIS A 885 -19.84 -66.15 -22.15
C HIS A 885 -19.50 -65.27 -23.36
N ASP A 886 -20.43 -64.41 -23.76
CA ASP A 886 -20.38 -63.69 -25.02
C ASP A 886 -19.78 -62.29 -24.86
N THR A 887 -19.13 -61.80 -25.92
CA THR A 887 -18.70 -60.41 -26.06
C THR A 887 -19.51 -59.75 -27.16
N LEU A 888 -20.38 -58.81 -26.81
CA LEU A 888 -21.30 -58.13 -27.72
C LEU A 888 -20.91 -56.66 -27.83
N ALA A 889 -20.76 -56.12 -29.04
CA ALA A 889 -20.40 -54.73 -29.28
C ALA A 889 -21.37 -54.05 -30.24
N SER A 890 -21.89 -52.85 -29.94
CA SER A 890 -22.93 -52.21 -30.78
C SER A 890 -22.39 -51.56 -32.06
N GLY A 891 -21.07 -51.34 -32.15
CA GLY A 891 -20.49 -50.52 -33.21
C GLY A 891 -20.83 -49.03 -33.08
N SER A 892 -20.42 -48.23 -34.06
CA SER A 892 -20.54 -46.76 -34.01
C SER A 892 -21.97 -46.23 -34.14
N GLY A 893 -22.91 -47.00 -34.69
CA GLY A 893 -24.30 -46.57 -34.85
C GLY A 893 -25.19 -46.73 -33.61
N GLY A 894 -24.73 -47.43 -32.58
CA GLY A 894 -25.52 -47.75 -31.38
C GLY A 894 -26.50 -48.90 -31.63
N GLY A 895 -27.61 -48.94 -30.88
CA GLY A 895 -28.68 -49.92 -31.09
C GLY A 895 -29.06 -50.70 -29.82
N VAL A 896 -29.19 -52.02 -29.89
CA VAL A 896 -29.61 -52.86 -28.74
C VAL A 896 -28.61 -53.99 -28.56
N LEU A 897 -28.05 -54.14 -27.35
CA LEU A 897 -27.22 -55.27 -26.95
C LEU A 897 -27.96 -56.06 -25.86
N GLN A 898 -28.22 -57.34 -26.13
CA GLN A 898 -28.88 -58.22 -25.19
C GLN A 898 -28.04 -59.47 -24.93
N ALA A 899 -27.61 -59.61 -23.67
CA ALA A 899 -27.04 -60.82 -23.12
C ALA A 899 -28.14 -61.81 -22.72
N VAL A 900 -27.81 -63.10 -22.75
CA VAL A 900 -28.73 -64.19 -22.39
C VAL A 900 -28.07 -65.18 -21.41
N GLY A 901 -26.74 -65.28 -21.41
CA GLY A 901 -25.95 -66.13 -20.51
C GLY A 901 -25.41 -65.36 -19.29
N SER A 902 -24.67 -66.08 -18.43
CA SER A 902 -23.93 -65.46 -17.33
C SER A 902 -22.52 -65.09 -17.78
N GLY A 903 -21.92 -64.01 -17.29
CA GLY A 903 -20.51 -63.68 -17.53
C GLY A 903 -20.24 -62.99 -18.87
N ASP A 904 -21.25 -62.35 -19.44
CA ASP A 904 -21.18 -61.66 -20.72
C ASP A 904 -20.49 -60.28 -20.62
N LEU A 905 -19.84 -59.87 -21.70
CA LEU A 905 -19.21 -58.57 -21.90
C LEU A 905 -19.97 -57.77 -22.96
N LEU A 906 -20.66 -56.70 -22.58
CA LEU A 906 -21.41 -55.84 -23.51
C LEU A 906 -20.69 -54.51 -23.67
N ILE A 907 -20.51 -54.05 -24.91
CA ILE A 907 -19.69 -52.88 -25.27
C ILE A 907 -20.46 -51.98 -26.24
N GLY A 908 -20.97 -50.85 -25.77
CA GLY A 908 -21.57 -49.85 -26.65
C GLY A 908 -20.53 -49.02 -27.38
N GLY A 909 -21.00 -48.28 -28.38
CA GLY A 909 -20.18 -47.41 -29.23
C GLY A 909 -20.57 -45.94 -29.12
N ARG A 910 -20.59 -45.23 -30.25
CA ARG A 910 -20.86 -43.78 -30.31
C ARG A 910 -22.36 -43.45 -30.33
N GLY A 911 -23.20 -44.33 -30.87
CA GLY A 911 -24.65 -44.18 -30.87
C GLY A 911 -25.28 -44.66 -29.56
N SER A 912 -26.48 -44.16 -29.26
CA SER A 912 -27.27 -44.60 -28.11
C SER A 912 -27.54 -46.10 -28.17
N THR A 913 -27.13 -46.81 -27.12
CA THR A 913 -27.28 -48.26 -27.00
C THR A 913 -28.19 -48.62 -25.83
N VAL A 914 -29.11 -49.54 -26.05
CA VAL A 914 -29.90 -50.16 -24.99
C VAL A 914 -29.21 -51.47 -24.59
N PHE A 915 -28.82 -51.58 -23.33
CA PHE A 915 -28.19 -52.77 -22.76
C PHE A 915 -29.19 -53.53 -21.90
N HIS A 916 -29.28 -54.83 -22.14
CA HIS A 916 -29.96 -55.79 -21.29
C HIS A 916 -28.94 -56.84 -20.85
N ASP A 917 -28.67 -56.89 -19.55
CA ASP A 917 -27.69 -57.77 -18.90
C ASP A 917 -28.11 -59.25 -18.91
N GLY A 918 -29.41 -59.52 -18.94
CA GLY A 918 -29.93 -60.89 -18.96
C GLY A 918 -29.88 -61.54 -17.57
N GLU A 919 -29.65 -62.85 -17.53
CA GLU A 919 -29.58 -63.64 -16.28
C GLU A 919 -28.12 -63.84 -15.84
N GLY A 920 -27.79 -63.45 -14.60
CA GLY A 920 -26.44 -63.59 -14.04
C GLY A 920 -25.63 -62.30 -14.07
N SER A 921 -24.34 -62.37 -13.74
CA SER A 921 -23.46 -61.18 -13.70
C SER A 921 -22.93 -60.82 -15.10
N ALA A 922 -23.02 -59.55 -15.49
CA ALA A 922 -22.45 -59.02 -16.72
C ALA A 922 -21.36 -57.96 -16.46
N THR A 923 -20.49 -57.75 -17.44
CA THR A 923 -19.62 -56.57 -17.54
C THR A 923 -20.10 -55.69 -18.68
N ILE A 924 -20.51 -54.45 -18.39
CA ILE A 924 -21.09 -53.53 -19.37
C ILE A 924 -20.20 -52.29 -19.52
N PHE A 925 -19.85 -51.96 -20.74
CA PHE A 925 -19.21 -50.70 -21.12
C PHE A 925 -20.18 -49.92 -22.02
N GLY A 926 -20.78 -48.83 -21.52
CA GLY A 926 -21.79 -48.04 -22.24
C GLY A 926 -21.27 -47.44 -23.55
N GLY A 927 -20.00 -47.02 -23.57
CA GLY A 927 -19.46 -46.26 -24.70
C GLY A 927 -19.95 -44.81 -24.67
N ARG A 928 -19.67 -44.04 -25.73
CA ARG A 928 -19.82 -42.58 -25.71
C ARG A 928 -21.25 -42.10 -26.03
N GLY A 929 -22.19 -43.01 -26.27
CA GLY A 929 -23.60 -42.73 -26.56
C GLY A 929 -24.42 -42.31 -25.33
N GLN A 930 -25.66 -41.86 -25.56
CA GLN A 930 -26.65 -41.73 -24.46
C GLN A 930 -27.35 -43.07 -24.31
N ASP A 931 -26.87 -43.90 -23.39
CA ASP A 931 -27.26 -45.30 -23.31
C ASP A 931 -28.41 -45.52 -22.34
N THR A 932 -29.08 -46.65 -22.47
CA THR A 932 -30.06 -47.13 -21.49
C THR A 932 -29.61 -48.49 -20.98
N ILE A 933 -29.17 -48.56 -19.73
CA ILE A 933 -28.62 -49.76 -19.12
C ILE A 933 -29.60 -50.31 -18.09
N HIS A 934 -30.13 -51.50 -18.36
CA HIS A 934 -30.93 -52.26 -17.41
C HIS A 934 -30.08 -53.38 -16.82
N ALA A 935 -29.72 -53.23 -15.54
CA ALA A 935 -28.98 -54.22 -14.77
C ALA A 935 -29.94 -54.88 -13.77
N THR A 936 -30.57 -55.96 -14.23
CA THR A 936 -31.78 -56.52 -13.65
C THR A 936 -31.54 -57.68 -12.69
N ALA A 937 -30.42 -58.40 -12.82
CA ALA A 937 -30.06 -59.54 -11.98
C ALA A 937 -28.54 -59.65 -11.79
N GLY A 938 -28.08 -60.49 -10.86
CA GLY A 938 -26.64 -60.72 -10.66
C GLY A 938 -25.89 -59.60 -9.93
N HIS A 939 -24.56 -59.67 -10.02
CA HIS A 939 -23.59 -58.70 -9.51
C HIS A 939 -22.82 -58.12 -10.69
N ASP A 940 -23.28 -57.00 -11.22
CA ASP A 940 -22.75 -56.43 -12.47
C ASP A 940 -21.62 -55.44 -12.24
N LEU A 941 -20.68 -55.40 -13.18
CA LEU A 941 -19.69 -54.33 -13.31
C LEU A 941 -20.09 -53.47 -14.50
N ILE A 942 -20.45 -52.21 -14.26
CA ILE A 942 -20.95 -51.31 -15.29
C ILE A 942 -20.05 -50.10 -15.35
N LEU A 943 -19.58 -49.74 -16.53
CA LEU A 943 -18.93 -48.49 -16.82
C LEU A 943 -19.79 -47.80 -17.87
N THR A 944 -20.55 -46.75 -17.53
CA THR A 944 -21.13 -45.92 -18.60
C THR A 944 -19.98 -45.27 -19.36
N GLY A 945 -20.21 -44.77 -20.56
CA GLY A 945 -19.29 -43.76 -21.07
C GLY A 945 -19.86 -42.39 -20.81
N THR A 946 -19.60 -41.52 -21.76
CA THR A 946 -19.62 -40.08 -21.51
C THR A 946 -20.90 -39.37 -21.96
N GLY A 947 -21.78 -40.05 -22.69
CA GLY A 947 -23.12 -39.52 -22.98
C GLY A 947 -24.04 -39.70 -21.77
N GLY A 948 -25.00 -38.79 -21.60
CA GLY A 948 -25.98 -38.86 -20.51
C GLY A 948 -26.87 -40.10 -20.64
N SER A 949 -26.58 -41.12 -19.85
CA SER A 949 -27.19 -42.44 -19.90
C SER A 949 -28.23 -42.61 -18.79
N THR A 950 -29.21 -43.47 -19.01
CA THR A 950 -30.15 -43.90 -17.96
C THR A 950 -29.74 -45.28 -17.47
N VAL A 951 -29.45 -45.42 -16.17
CA VAL A 951 -29.02 -46.68 -15.57
C VAL A 951 -29.98 -47.09 -14.46
N THR A 952 -30.51 -48.31 -14.55
CA THR A 952 -31.34 -48.91 -13.51
C THR A 952 -30.61 -50.09 -12.89
N LEU A 953 -30.28 -49.99 -11.60
CA LEU A 953 -29.64 -51.06 -10.82
C LEU A 953 -30.67 -51.71 -9.90
N SER A 954 -31.36 -52.75 -10.38
CA SER A 954 -32.32 -53.50 -9.55
C SER A 954 -31.75 -54.79 -8.96
N GLY A 955 -30.58 -55.24 -9.45
CA GLY A 955 -29.79 -56.32 -8.86
C GLY A 955 -29.10 -55.95 -7.54
N GLN A 956 -28.57 -56.95 -6.83
CA GLN A 956 -27.82 -56.75 -5.59
C GLN A 956 -26.32 -56.69 -5.88
N GLY A 957 -25.60 -55.73 -5.30
CA GLY A 957 -24.13 -55.74 -5.31
C GLY A 957 -23.50 -55.31 -6.64
N ASN A 958 -24.20 -54.50 -7.42
CA ASN A 958 -23.70 -53.92 -8.67
C ASN A 958 -22.70 -52.80 -8.38
N SER A 959 -21.65 -52.72 -9.20
CA SER A 959 -20.65 -51.67 -9.17
C SER A 959 -20.70 -50.88 -10.47
N LEU A 960 -21.19 -49.65 -10.40
CA LEU A 960 -21.33 -48.73 -11.53
C LEU A 960 -20.23 -47.67 -11.46
N TRP A 961 -19.53 -47.43 -12.56
CA TRP A 961 -18.78 -46.21 -12.81
C TRP A 961 -19.52 -45.34 -13.80
N SER A 962 -19.92 -44.14 -13.39
CA SER A 962 -20.69 -43.22 -14.23
C SER A 962 -19.83 -42.05 -14.71
N TYR A 963 -19.57 -42.00 -16.02
CA TYR A 963 -18.70 -40.99 -16.63
C TYR A 963 -19.48 -39.84 -17.31
N GLY A 964 -20.77 -40.03 -17.62
CA GLY A 964 -21.64 -39.06 -18.28
C GLY A 964 -22.56 -38.27 -17.33
N ALA A 965 -23.48 -37.49 -17.89
CA ALA A 965 -24.58 -36.84 -17.16
C ALA A 965 -25.71 -37.83 -16.90
N ASP A 966 -25.42 -38.89 -16.16
CA ASP A 966 -26.26 -40.08 -16.10
C ASP A 966 -27.40 -39.93 -15.08
N ASN A 967 -28.56 -40.50 -15.39
CA ASN A 967 -29.65 -40.68 -14.44
C ASN A 967 -29.60 -42.12 -13.89
N VAL A 968 -29.23 -42.26 -12.62
CA VAL A 968 -29.01 -43.56 -11.98
C VAL A 968 -30.08 -43.81 -10.93
N ALA A 969 -30.86 -44.87 -11.12
CA ALA A 969 -31.82 -45.35 -10.12
C ALA A 969 -31.24 -46.59 -9.42
N VAL A 970 -31.04 -46.50 -8.10
CA VAL A 970 -30.49 -47.60 -7.30
C VAL A 970 -31.60 -48.26 -6.49
N GLY A 971 -31.88 -49.54 -6.78
CA GLY A 971 -32.84 -50.38 -6.07
C GLY A 971 -32.34 -50.88 -4.71
N ALA A 972 -33.04 -51.87 -4.14
CA ALA A 972 -32.65 -52.48 -2.86
C ALA A 972 -31.39 -53.37 -3.03
N GLY A 973 -30.40 -53.19 -2.15
CA GLY A 973 -29.15 -53.95 -2.19
C GLY A 973 -27.91 -53.05 -2.08
N ALA A 974 -26.78 -53.62 -1.64
CA ALA A 974 -25.53 -52.89 -1.43
C ALA A 974 -24.81 -52.58 -2.75
N ASN A 975 -25.26 -51.55 -3.48
CA ASN A 975 -24.69 -51.13 -4.75
C ASN A 975 -23.66 -49.99 -4.58
N THR A 976 -22.62 -49.99 -5.40
CA THR A 976 -21.56 -48.96 -5.43
C THR A 976 -21.65 -48.15 -6.73
N VAL A 977 -21.63 -46.81 -6.68
CA VAL A 977 -21.80 -45.93 -7.86
C VAL A 977 -20.72 -44.84 -7.92
N ILE A 978 -19.60 -45.13 -8.58
CA ILE A 978 -18.42 -44.28 -8.63
C ILE A 978 -18.44 -43.40 -9.89
N GLY A 979 -18.89 -42.16 -9.77
CA GLY A 979 -18.82 -41.21 -10.88
C GLY A 979 -20.16 -40.53 -11.14
N ALA A 980 -20.09 -39.26 -11.50
CA ALA A 980 -21.16 -38.46 -12.07
C ALA A 980 -20.47 -37.23 -12.67
N ALA A 981 -19.54 -37.44 -13.62
CA ALA A 981 -18.65 -36.40 -14.14
C ALA A 981 -19.31 -35.46 -15.18
N GLY A 982 -20.53 -35.78 -15.62
CA GLY A 982 -21.36 -34.90 -16.44
C GLY A 982 -22.30 -34.02 -15.61
N SER A 983 -22.47 -32.77 -16.03
CA SER A 983 -23.45 -31.86 -15.42
C SER A 983 -24.87 -32.45 -15.46
N ASN A 984 -25.55 -32.42 -14.32
CA ASN A 984 -26.93 -32.80 -14.01
C ASN A 984 -27.22 -34.29 -13.77
N ALA A 985 -26.24 -35.08 -13.34
CA ALA A 985 -26.51 -36.44 -12.89
C ALA A 985 -27.50 -36.44 -11.70
N THR A 986 -28.51 -37.30 -11.77
CA THR A 986 -29.49 -37.52 -10.70
C THR A 986 -29.30 -38.93 -10.18
N ILE A 987 -29.08 -39.07 -8.87
CA ILE A 987 -29.01 -40.39 -8.24
C ILE A 987 -29.98 -40.49 -7.07
N SER A 988 -30.82 -41.51 -7.08
CA SER A 988 -31.74 -41.85 -6.00
C SER A 988 -31.32 -43.16 -5.32
N GLY A 989 -31.09 -43.09 -4.00
CA GLY A 989 -30.70 -44.23 -3.18
C GLY A 989 -31.87 -45.10 -2.72
N GLY A 990 -31.64 -46.41 -2.64
CA GLY A 990 -32.59 -47.41 -2.12
C GLY A 990 -32.49 -47.67 -0.60
N SER A 991 -33.19 -48.72 -0.13
CA SER A 991 -33.47 -48.99 1.29
C SER A 991 -32.29 -49.55 2.12
N SER A 992 -31.20 -50.00 1.50
CA SER A 992 -30.05 -50.61 2.19
C SER A 992 -28.83 -50.71 1.29
N GLY A 993 -27.82 -49.85 1.46
CA GLY A 993 -26.54 -49.97 0.76
C GLY A 993 -25.59 -48.78 0.99
N VAL A 994 -24.30 -49.06 1.20
CA VAL A 994 -23.23 -48.03 1.23
C VAL A 994 -23.00 -47.57 -0.20
N MET A 995 -23.40 -46.33 -0.50
CA MET A 995 -23.24 -45.72 -1.81
C MET A 995 -22.01 -44.80 -1.79
N PHE A 996 -20.96 -45.11 -2.55
CA PHE A 996 -19.78 -44.25 -2.77
C PHE A 996 -19.91 -43.49 -4.08
N ILE A 997 -20.14 -42.17 -4.04
CA ILE A 997 -20.23 -41.33 -5.26
C ILE A 997 -19.02 -40.40 -5.35
N GLY A 998 -18.38 -40.37 -6.52
CA GLY A 998 -17.45 -39.34 -6.96
C GLY A 998 -18.12 -38.41 -7.96
N ALA A 999 -18.68 -37.28 -7.53
CA ALA A 999 -19.40 -36.36 -8.44
C ALA A 999 -18.44 -35.34 -9.08
N GLY A 1000 -18.54 -35.08 -10.38
CA GLY A 1000 -17.85 -34.01 -11.09
C GLY A 1000 -18.85 -33.19 -11.92
N GLY A 1001 -18.85 -31.86 -11.82
CA GLY A 1001 -19.94 -31.03 -12.37
C GLY A 1001 -21.14 -30.89 -11.43
N ALA A 1002 -22.27 -30.36 -11.91
CA ALA A 1002 -23.45 -30.11 -11.08
C ALA A 1002 -24.27 -31.40 -10.85
N SER A 1003 -24.43 -31.92 -9.64
CA SER A 1003 -25.15 -33.20 -9.40
C SER A 1003 -26.24 -33.07 -8.33
N THR A 1004 -27.33 -33.82 -8.48
CA THR A 1004 -28.39 -33.96 -7.46
C THR A 1004 -28.42 -35.39 -6.93
N ILE A 1005 -28.23 -35.55 -5.62
CA ILE A 1005 -28.21 -36.85 -4.95
C ILE A 1005 -29.28 -36.84 -3.85
N MET A 1006 -30.17 -37.82 -3.92
CA MET A 1006 -31.14 -38.10 -2.87
C MET A 1006 -30.69 -39.32 -2.08
N GLY A 1007 -30.37 -39.13 -0.80
CA GLY A 1007 -30.06 -40.22 0.13
C GLY A 1007 -31.27 -41.13 0.36
N GLY A 1008 -31.01 -42.42 0.49
CA GLY A 1008 -32.02 -43.41 0.88
C GLY A 1008 -32.15 -43.54 2.40
N ASP A 1009 -32.89 -44.55 2.85
CA ASP A 1009 -33.04 -44.88 4.28
C ASP A 1009 -31.78 -45.51 4.90
N GLY A 1010 -30.77 -45.86 4.10
CA GLY A 1010 -29.47 -46.36 4.54
C GLY A 1010 -28.38 -45.28 4.65
N ALA A 1011 -27.32 -45.56 5.43
CA ALA A 1011 -26.18 -44.65 5.58
C ALA A 1011 -25.40 -44.48 4.26
N SER A 1012 -25.19 -43.23 3.84
CA SER A 1012 -24.51 -42.89 2.57
C SER A 1012 -23.11 -42.31 2.80
N THR A 1013 -22.14 -42.55 1.90
CA THR A 1013 -20.79 -41.97 1.99
C THR A 1013 -20.41 -41.30 0.66
N LEU A 1014 -20.31 -39.97 0.65
CA LEU A 1014 -20.13 -39.16 -0.55
C LEU A 1014 -18.79 -38.41 -0.53
N PHE A 1015 -18.04 -38.46 -1.64
CA PHE A 1015 -16.83 -37.66 -1.85
C PHE A 1015 -16.95 -36.88 -3.16
N GLY A 1016 -17.06 -35.56 -3.11
CA GLY A 1016 -17.13 -34.71 -4.29
C GLY A 1016 -15.78 -34.50 -4.96
N THR A 1017 -15.73 -34.61 -6.29
CA THR A 1017 -14.70 -34.02 -7.14
C THR A 1017 -15.21 -32.66 -7.67
N ALA A 1018 -14.42 -31.89 -8.43
CA ALA A 1018 -14.78 -30.50 -8.78
C ALA A 1018 -16.19 -30.36 -9.43
N GLY A 1019 -17.09 -29.56 -8.84
CA GLY A 1019 -18.48 -29.43 -9.31
C GLY A 1019 -19.47 -28.88 -8.27
N ASN A 1020 -20.73 -28.60 -8.64
CA ASN A 1020 -21.76 -28.16 -7.68
C ASN A 1020 -22.57 -29.36 -7.16
N LEU A 1021 -22.85 -29.46 -5.87
CA LEU A 1021 -23.56 -30.60 -5.29
C LEU A 1021 -24.90 -30.15 -4.72
N THR A 1022 -25.97 -30.91 -4.95
CA THR A 1022 -27.20 -30.85 -4.15
C THR A 1022 -27.43 -32.21 -3.51
N TYR A 1023 -27.39 -32.29 -2.19
CA TYR A 1023 -27.59 -33.52 -1.42
C TYR A 1023 -28.72 -33.36 -0.42
N ALA A 1024 -29.68 -34.30 -0.44
CA ALA A 1024 -30.70 -34.41 0.59
C ALA A 1024 -30.53 -35.72 1.37
N ALA A 1025 -30.35 -35.62 2.69
CA ALA A 1025 -30.22 -36.78 3.57
C ALA A 1025 -31.56 -37.50 3.76
N GLY A 1026 -31.53 -38.83 3.70
CA GLY A 1026 -32.63 -39.68 4.14
C GLY A 1026 -32.54 -40.02 5.64
N ASN A 1027 -33.19 -41.10 6.07
CA ASN A 1027 -33.25 -41.48 7.49
C ASN A 1027 -31.98 -42.15 8.03
N GLY A 1028 -31.04 -42.56 7.17
CA GLY A 1028 -29.85 -43.33 7.55
C GLY A 1028 -28.60 -42.51 7.92
N GLY A 1029 -28.66 -41.18 7.85
CA GLY A 1029 -27.49 -40.30 8.00
C GLY A 1029 -26.52 -40.37 6.81
N GLY A 1030 -25.43 -39.59 6.85
CA GLY A 1030 -24.46 -39.57 5.74
C GLY A 1030 -23.11 -38.96 6.10
N PHE A 1031 -22.05 -39.40 5.43
CA PHE A 1031 -20.71 -38.80 5.48
C PHE A 1031 -20.43 -38.12 4.14
N ILE A 1032 -20.09 -36.83 4.13
CA ILE A 1032 -19.89 -36.03 2.92
C ILE A 1032 -18.57 -35.28 3.00
N VAL A 1033 -17.80 -35.31 1.92
CA VAL A 1033 -16.69 -34.38 1.71
C VAL A 1033 -16.93 -33.68 0.37
N THR A 1034 -17.02 -32.36 0.32
CA THR A 1034 -17.24 -31.62 -0.93
C THR A 1034 -15.93 -31.43 -1.70
N GLY A 1035 -15.99 -31.13 -2.99
CA GLY A 1035 -14.80 -30.88 -3.82
C GLY A 1035 -14.20 -29.48 -3.61
N ALA A 1036 -12.92 -29.29 -3.90
CA ALA A 1036 -12.29 -27.96 -3.88
C ALA A 1036 -12.96 -27.01 -4.89
N GLY A 1037 -13.22 -25.76 -4.50
CA GLY A 1037 -13.87 -24.74 -5.35
C GLY A 1037 -15.36 -24.97 -5.66
N SER A 1038 -16.00 -25.98 -5.05
CA SER A 1038 -17.40 -26.37 -5.30
C SER A 1038 -18.42 -25.46 -4.64
N THR A 1039 -19.67 -25.43 -5.13
CA THR A 1039 -20.84 -24.96 -4.35
C THR A 1039 -21.73 -26.13 -3.99
N SER A 1040 -22.02 -26.35 -2.70
CA SER A 1040 -22.77 -27.52 -2.21
C SER A 1040 -24.01 -27.10 -1.40
N ASN A 1041 -25.20 -27.52 -1.84
CA ASN A 1041 -26.46 -27.42 -1.12
C ASN A 1041 -26.74 -28.73 -0.37
N LEU A 1042 -26.77 -28.70 0.95
CA LEU A 1042 -26.93 -29.85 1.82
C LEU A 1042 -28.22 -29.72 2.64
N PHE A 1043 -29.06 -30.75 2.65
CA PHE A 1043 -30.28 -30.80 3.45
C PHE A 1043 -30.19 -31.96 4.45
N GLY A 1044 -30.27 -31.63 5.75
CA GLY A 1044 -30.24 -32.60 6.84
C GLY A 1044 -31.55 -33.40 6.96
N GLY A 1045 -31.45 -34.61 7.51
CA GLY A 1045 -32.59 -35.49 7.76
C GLY A 1045 -33.18 -35.31 9.16
N SER A 1046 -34.40 -35.80 9.37
CA SER A 1046 -35.06 -35.72 10.69
C SER A 1046 -34.38 -36.58 11.77
N ALA A 1047 -33.67 -37.64 11.38
CA ALA A 1047 -32.93 -38.53 12.28
C ALA A 1047 -31.53 -37.98 12.66
N GLY A 1048 -31.01 -36.98 11.92
CA GLY A 1048 -29.65 -36.47 12.07
C GLY A 1048 -28.56 -37.43 11.58
N GLY A 1049 -27.32 -37.18 11.97
CA GLY A 1049 -26.16 -38.00 11.63
C GLY A 1049 -25.51 -37.67 10.28
N LEU A 1050 -25.78 -36.48 9.74
CA LEU A 1050 -25.02 -35.93 8.61
C LEU A 1050 -23.68 -35.36 9.12
N LEU A 1051 -22.58 -35.85 8.57
CA LEU A 1051 -21.23 -35.34 8.79
C LEU A 1051 -20.69 -34.81 7.47
N ALA A 1052 -20.49 -33.50 7.32
CA ALA A 1052 -20.06 -32.89 6.05
C ALA A 1052 -18.84 -31.97 6.19
N PHE A 1053 -17.90 -32.07 5.26
CA PHE A 1053 -16.65 -31.28 5.22
C PHE A 1053 -16.46 -30.55 3.89
N GLY A 1054 -16.18 -29.25 3.95
CA GLY A 1054 -15.78 -28.41 2.83
C GLY A 1054 -14.29 -28.51 2.54
N GLN A 1055 -13.91 -28.57 1.26
CA GLN A 1055 -12.52 -28.44 0.81
C GLN A 1055 -12.16 -27.00 0.44
N SER A 1056 -10.91 -26.75 0.03
CA SER A 1056 -10.41 -25.39 -0.22
C SER A 1056 -11.23 -24.64 -1.27
N GLY A 1057 -11.72 -23.45 -0.92
CA GLY A 1057 -12.54 -22.60 -1.80
C GLY A 1057 -13.98 -23.08 -2.02
N ALA A 1058 -14.46 -24.10 -1.30
CA ALA A 1058 -15.84 -24.56 -1.41
C ALA A 1058 -16.83 -23.61 -0.70
N THR A 1059 -18.04 -23.44 -1.24
CA THR A 1059 -19.15 -22.74 -0.60
C THR A 1059 -20.22 -23.76 -0.19
N LEU A 1060 -20.54 -23.86 1.10
CA LEU A 1060 -21.54 -24.80 1.63
C LEU A 1060 -22.81 -24.07 2.06
N PHE A 1061 -23.96 -24.48 1.56
CA PHE A 1061 -25.29 -24.07 2.02
C PHE A 1061 -25.96 -25.26 2.70
N TYR A 1062 -26.03 -25.27 4.03
CA TYR A 1062 -26.67 -26.34 4.79
C TYR A 1062 -27.98 -25.89 5.42
N THR A 1063 -29.03 -26.68 5.25
CA THR A 1063 -30.33 -26.50 5.90
C THR A 1063 -30.64 -27.71 6.79
N GLY A 1064 -30.85 -27.49 8.09
CA GLY A 1064 -31.08 -28.57 9.05
C GLY A 1064 -32.48 -29.18 8.98
N GLY A 1065 -32.56 -30.49 9.26
CA GLY A 1065 -33.79 -31.29 9.27
C GLY A 1065 -34.37 -31.56 10.68
N GLY A 1066 -33.70 -31.09 11.74
CA GLY A 1066 -34.11 -31.26 13.14
C GLY A 1066 -33.25 -32.25 13.95
N GLY A 1067 -32.45 -33.10 13.30
CA GLY A 1067 -31.48 -33.97 13.96
C GLY A 1067 -30.11 -33.31 14.15
N ALA A 1068 -29.27 -33.94 14.99
CA ALA A 1068 -27.91 -33.48 15.27
C ALA A 1068 -26.96 -33.83 14.12
N ASP A 1069 -26.39 -32.81 13.49
CA ASP A 1069 -25.47 -32.91 12.36
C ASP A 1069 -24.13 -32.20 12.67
N THR A 1070 -23.08 -32.53 11.93
CA THR A 1070 -21.76 -31.89 12.04
C THR A 1070 -21.30 -31.40 10.69
N ILE A 1071 -21.11 -30.09 10.53
CA ILE A 1071 -20.77 -29.47 9.25
C ILE A 1071 -19.54 -28.58 9.41
N GLN A 1072 -18.56 -28.69 8.53
CA GLN A 1072 -17.33 -27.90 8.55
C GLN A 1072 -17.07 -27.24 7.19
N GLY A 1073 -16.88 -25.92 7.15
CA GLY A 1073 -16.69 -25.13 5.93
C GLY A 1073 -15.32 -25.23 5.25
N GLY A 1074 -14.28 -25.72 5.96
CA GLY A 1074 -12.93 -25.85 5.39
C GLY A 1074 -12.24 -24.50 5.13
N ASN A 1075 -11.69 -24.28 3.94
CA ASN A 1075 -11.08 -22.98 3.55
C ASN A 1075 -11.99 -22.14 2.62
N GLY A 1076 -13.31 -22.32 2.66
CA GLY A 1076 -14.27 -21.48 1.92
C GLY A 1076 -15.49 -21.12 2.77
N SER A 1077 -16.52 -20.52 2.19
CA SER A 1077 -17.66 -19.99 2.97
C SER A 1077 -18.67 -21.06 3.36
N ILE A 1078 -19.35 -20.89 4.49
CA ILE A 1078 -20.54 -21.68 4.85
C ILE A 1078 -21.73 -20.81 5.27
N MET A 1079 -22.92 -21.24 4.86
CA MET A 1079 -24.21 -20.77 5.34
C MET A 1079 -24.96 -21.94 5.98
N VAL A 1080 -25.20 -21.88 7.29
CA VAL A 1080 -26.01 -22.86 8.04
C VAL A 1080 -27.34 -22.22 8.42
N ASN A 1081 -28.44 -22.87 8.05
CA ASN A 1081 -29.79 -22.47 8.40
C ASN A 1081 -30.49 -23.57 9.22
N ASN A 1082 -31.00 -23.22 10.40
CA ASN A 1082 -31.70 -24.13 11.32
C ASN A 1082 -30.88 -25.37 11.73
N GLY A 1083 -29.59 -25.21 12.04
CA GLY A 1083 -28.81 -26.30 12.61
C GLY A 1083 -29.27 -26.61 14.04
N VAL A 1084 -29.54 -27.88 14.40
CA VAL A 1084 -30.09 -28.24 15.71
C VAL A 1084 -29.19 -29.24 16.43
N ASN A 1085 -28.86 -28.99 17.70
CA ASN A 1085 -28.06 -29.88 18.57
C ASN A 1085 -26.75 -30.40 17.92
N GLY A 1086 -26.18 -29.62 17.00
CA GLY A 1086 -25.10 -30.03 16.11
C GLY A 1086 -23.82 -29.23 16.32
N THR A 1087 -22.79 -29.56 15.55
CA THR A 1087 -21.51 -28.84 15.58
C THR A 1087 -21.20 -28.25 14.21
N TYR A 1088 -20.96 -26.94 14.15
CA TYR A 1088 -20.84 -26.18 12.91
C TYR A 1088 -19.57 -25.35 12.91
N PHE A 1089 -18.65 -25.64 12.00
CA PHE A 1089 -17.41 -24.88 11.84
C PHE A 1089 -17.49 -24.03 10.58
N GLY A 1090 -17.36 -22.72 10.73
CA GLY A 1090 -17.14 -21.80 9.63
C GLY A 1090 -15.83 -22.07 8.92
N GLY A 1091 -15.74 -21.69 7.65
CA GLY A 1091 -14.51 -21.86 6.91
C GLY A 1091 -13.61 -20.62 6.98
N THR A 1092 -12.33 -20.81 6.70
CA THR A 1092 -11.29 -19.79 6.96
C THR A 1092 -11.25 -18.66 5.92
N ALA A 1093 -12.03 -18.72 4.85
CA ALA A 1093 -12.08 -17.68 3.81
C ALA A 1093 -13.53 -17.42 3.37
N GLY A 1094 -13.88 -16.15 3.15
CA GLY A 1094 -15.24 -15.72 2.80
C GLY A 1094 -16.10 -15.34 4.01
N LEU A 1095 -17.34 -14.91 3.77
CA LEU A 1095 -18.31 -14.52 4.82
C LEU A 1095 -19.17 -15.73 5.20
N ASN A 1096 -19.08 -16.19 6.43
CA ASN A 1096 -19.85 -17.29 6.99
C ASN A 1096 -21.11 -16.78 7.71
N GLN A 1097 -22.23 -17.48 7.56
CA GLN A 1097 -23.48 -17.19 8.26
C GLN A 1097 -24.00 -18.47 8.92
N ILE A 1098 -23.88 -18.59 10.23
CA ILE A 1098 -24.19 -19.83 10.95
C ILE A 1098 -25.34 -19.61 11.94
N SER A 1099 -26.51 -20.17 11.64
CA SER A 1099 -27.70 -20.11 12.50
C SER A 1099 -27.99 -21.47 13.15
N VAL A 1100 -27.92 -21.53 14.48
CA VAL A 1100 -28.03 -22.76 15.27
C VAL A 1100 -29.08 -22.68 16.37
N ALA A 1101 -29.55 -23.84 16.81
CA ALA A 1101 -30.54 -23.99 17.86
C ALA A 1101 -30.28 -25.18 18.79
N GLY A 1102 -30.91 -25.17 19.96
CA GLY A 1102 -30.77 -26.23 20.97
C GLY A 1102 -29.42 -26.15 21.67
N HIS A 1103 -28.69 -27.26 21.77
CA HIS A 1103 -27.36 -27.33 22.40
C HIS A 1103 -26.26 -27.44 21.34
N SER A 1104 -26.14 -26.44 20.46
CA SER A 1104 -25.22 -26.47 19.32
C SER A 1104 -23.89 -25.76 19.62
N LEU A 1105 -22.85 -26.16 18.90
CA LEU A 1105 -21.54 -25.51 18.88
C LEU A 1105 -21.33 -24.85 17.51
N ALA A 1106 -20.97 -23.57 17.47
CA ALA A 1106 -20.72 -22.82 16.24
C ALA A 1106 -19.40 -22.05 16.30
N PHE A 1107 -18.57 -22.14 15.25
CA PHE A 1107 -17.27 -21.47 15.16
C PHE A 1107 -17.21 -20.57 13.92
N GLY A 1108 -16.68 -19.35 14.04
CA GLY A 1108 -16.76 -18.28 13.02
C GLY A 1108 -15.92 -18.55 11.78
N GLY A 1109 -14.60 -18.65 11.90
CA GLY A 1109 -13.72 -18.85 10.74
C GLY A 1109 -12.90 -17.59 10.37
N GLY A 1110 -13.38 -16.80 9.41
CA GLY A 1110 -12.66 -15.66 8.79
C GLY A 1110 -13.35 -14.30 8.97
N ASN A 1111 -12.84 -13.22 8.37
CA ASN A 1111 -13.35 -11.87 8.71
C ASN A 1111 -14.80 -11.64 8.23
N GLY A 1112 -15.68 -11.17 9.12
CA GLY A 1112 -17.04 -10.71 8.80
C GLY A 1112 -18.16 -11.73 9.03
N ASP A 1113 -17.90 -12.79 9.80
CA ASP A 1113 -18.86 -13.87 10.02
C ASP A 1113 -19.97 -13.48 10.98
N VAL A 1114 -21.16 -14.07 10.77
CA VAL A 1114 -22.34 -13.87 11.62
C VAL A 1114 -22.78 -15.21 12.18
N LEU A 1115 -22.68 -15.37 13.49
CA LEU A 1115 -23.11 -16.55 14.24
C LEU A 1115 -24.37 -16.19 15.02
N THR A 1116 -25.45 -16.96 14.87
CA THR A 1116 -26.71 -16.72 15.57
C THR A 1116 -27.16 -17.99 16.29
N ALA A 1117 -27.53 -17.88 17.56
CA ALA A 1117 -28.06 -18.97 18.37
C ALA A 1117 -29.52 -18.71 18.77
N THR A 1118 -30.29 -19.80 18.93
CA THR A 1118 -31.64 -19.79 19.51
C THR A 1118 -31.84 -21.02 20.43
N GLY A 1119 -32.66 -20.93 21.48
CA GLY A 1119 -32.80 -22.03 22.47
C GLY A 1119 -31.57 -22.20 23.38
N SER A 1120 -31.58 -23.13 24.34
CA SER A 1120 -30.62 -23.09 25.46
C SER A 1120 -29.33 -23.91 25.28
N GLY A 1121 -28.20 -23.39 25.77
CA GLY A 1121 -26.95 -24.15 25.92
C GLY A 1121 -26.04 -24.19 24.69
N ASN A 1122 -26.09 -23.14 23.86
CA ASN A 1122 -25.24 -23.01 22.67
C ASN A 1122 -23.86 -22.42 23.03
N VAL A 1123 -22.86 -22.74 22.22
CA VAL A 1123 -21.54 -22.09 22.27
C VAL A 1123 -21.25 -21.46 20.91
N LEU A 1124 -20.99 -20.16 20.90
CA LEU A 1124 -20.55 -19.39 19.74
C LEU A 1124 -19.10 -18.99 19.94
N GLN A 1125 -18.23 -19.29 18.98
CA GLN A 1125 -16.82 -18.94 19.08
C GLN A 1125 -16.36 -18.21 17.82
N ALA A 1126 -15.97 -16.96 17.98
CA ALA A 1126 -15.28 -16.20 16.97
C ALA A 1126 -13.87 -16.76 16.71
N ALA A 1127 -13.31 -16.37 15.57
CA ALA A 1127 -11.96 -16.71 15.17
C ALA A 1127 -11.18 -15.41 14.91
N GLY A 1128 -10.61 -15.23 13.71
CA GLY A 1128 -9.91 -13.99 13.36
C GLY A 1128 -10.77 -13.01 12.56
N GLY A 1129 -10.63 -11.72 12.82
CA GLY A 1129 -11.37 -10.64 12.15
C GLY A 1129 -12.60 -10.17 12.90
N ASN A 1130 -13.31 -9.20 12.33
CA ASN A 1130 -14.49 -8.59 12.98
C ASN A 1130 -15.72 -9.48 12.78
N MET A 1131 -16.25 -10.06 13.85
CA MET A 1131 -17.39 -10.99 13.84
C MET A 1131 -18.64 -10.40 14.49
N THR A 1132 -19.80 -11.00 14.21
CA THR A 1132 -21.04 -10.78 14.97
C THR A 1132 -21.52 -12.08 15.58
N LEU A 1133 -21.54 -12.16 16.91
CA LEU A 1133 -22.03 -13.29 17.69
C LEU A 1133 -23.35 -12.90 18.36
N ASN A 1134 -24.44 -13.45 17.87
CA ASN A 1134 -25.79 -13.13 18.32
C ASN A 1134 -26.40 -14.32 19.09
N GLY A 1135 -26.54 -14.19 20.39
CA GLY A 1135 -27.23 -15.14 21.25
C GLY A 1135 -28.74 -15.17 21.03
N GLY A 1136 -29.36 -14.19 20.37
CA GLY A 1136 -30.73 -14.30 19.84
C GLY A 1136 -31.83 -14.67 20.85
N GLY A 1137 -31.66 -14.38 22.15
CA GLY A 1137 -32.59 -14.78 23.21
C GLY A 1137 -32.46 -16.23 23.69
N ALA A 1138 -31.39 -16.93 23.30
CA ALA A 1138 -30.98 -18.23 23.80
C ALA A 1138 -30.50 -18.16 25.26
N ASP A 1139 -31.09 -18.96 26.14
CA ASP A 1139 -30.66 -19.03 27.55
C ASP A 1139 -29.34 -19.81 27.68
N GLY A 1140 -28.32 -19.20 28.31
CA GLY A 1140 -27.08 -19.91 28.65
C GLY A 1140 -26.09 -20.01 27.51
N THR A 1141 -25.97 -18.97 26.68
CA THR A 1141 -25.05 -18.98 25.54
C THR A 1141 -23.65 -18.57 25.98
N VAL A 1142 -22.65 -19.35 25.57
CA VAL A 1142 -21.24 -19.00 25.78
C VAL A 1142 -20.68 -18.41 24.49
N MET A 1143 -20.17 -17.19 24.53
CA MET A 1143 -19.61 -16.47 23.38
C MET A 1143 -18.12 -16.20 23.60
N PHE A 1144 -17.27 -16.67 22.69
CA PHE A 1144 -15.83 -16.39 22.71
C PHE A 1144 -15.49 -15.35 21.64
N ALA A 1145 -14.84 -14.26 22.03
CA ALA A 1145 -14.65 -13.07 21.18
C ALA A 1145 -13.59 -13.23 20.07
N GLY A 1146 -12.54 -14.05 20.25
CA GLY A 1146 -11.50 -14.19 19.21
C GLY A 1146 -10.58 -12.96 19.11
N THR A 1147 -10.08 -12.65 17.90
CA THR A 1147 -9.32 -11.42 17.59
C THR A 1147 -10.08 -10.56 16.61
N GLY A 1148 -10.11 -9.24 16.79
CA GLY A 1148 -10.77 -8.32 15.88
C GLY A 1148 -11.62 -7.32 16.65
N ASP A 1149 -12.45 -6.56 15.95
CA ASP A 1149 -13.48 -5.73 16.58
C ASP A 1149 -14.82 -6.49 16.52
N ASP A 1150 -15.13 -7.27 17.57
CA ASP A 1150 -16.27 -8.18 17.58
C ASP A 1150 -17.52 -7.56 18.22
N LEU A 1151 -18.70 -7.87 17.66
CA LEU A 1151 -20.00 -7.53 18.22
C LEU A 1151 -20.65 -8.77 18.83
N MET A 1152 -20.78 -8.80 20.15
CA MET A 1152 -21.50 -9.84 20.88
C MET A 1152 -22.85 -9.32 21.37
N ILE A 1153 -23.90 -10.11 21.20
CA ILE A 1153 -25.28 -9.75 21.54
C ILE A 1153 -25.87 -10.84 22.44
N GLY A 1154 -25.93 -10.58 23.74
CA GLY A 1154 -26.52 -11.46 24.75
C GLY A 1154 -28.05 -11.39 24.80
N SER A 1155 -28.63 -12.21 25.66
CA SER A 1155 -30.04 -12.13 26.01
C SER A 1155 -30.28 -11.05 27.07
N THR A 1156 -31.39 -10.33 26.97
CA THR A 1156 -31.80 -9.36 28.00
C THR A 1156 -32.59 -10.00 29.15
N ASN A 1157 -32.59 -11.34 29.23
CA ASN A 1157 -33.37 -12.10 30.20
C ASN A 1157 -32.55 -12.31 31.48
N SER A 1158 -33.01 -11.77 32.61
CA SER A 1158 -32.25 -11.79 33.87
C SER A 1158 -32.17 -13.15 34.59
N VAL A 1159 -32.78 -14.20 34.02
CA VAL A 1159 -32.86 -15.55 34.62
C VAL A 1159 -31.82 -16.52 34.00
N SER A 1160 -31.29 -16.19 32.83
CA SER A 1160 -30.29 -16.99 32.12
C SER A 1160 -28.94 -16.31 32.16
N VAL A 1161 -27.89 -17.11 32.33
CA VAL A 1161 -26.51 -16.63 32.47
C VAL A 1161 -25.82 -16.76 31.14
N ASP A 1162 -25.60 -15.65 30.45
CA ASP A 1162 -24.72 -15.61 29.28
C ASP A 1162 -23.27 -15.42 29.73
N ILE A 1163 -22.35 -16.06 29.00
CA ILE A 1163 -20.92 -15.99 29.28
C ILE A 1163 -20.21 -15.37 28.09
N PHE A 1164 -19.53 -14.26 28.31
CA PHE A 1164 -18.70 -13.59 27.30
C PHE A 1164 -17.24 -13.82 27.66
N ALA A 1165 -16.52 -14.53 26.81
CA ALA A 1165 -15.20 -15.04 27.10
C ALA A 1165 -14.13 -14.45 26.18
N PHE A 1166 -13.02 -14.02 26.78
CA PHE A 1166 -11.85 -13.45 26.12
C PHE A 1166 -10.60 -14.23 26.53
N ALA A 1167 -9.61 -14.35 25.65
CA ALA A 1167 -8.40 -15.12 25.89
C ALA A 1167 -7.13 -14.25 25.78
N ASN A 1168 -6.21 -14.42 26.72
CA ASN A 1168 -4.94 -13.69 26.74
C ASN A 1168 -4.07 -14.06 25.52
N GLY A 1169 -3.51 -13.06 24.84
CA GLY A 1169 -2.65 -13.24 23.66
C GLY A 1169 -3.36 -13.02 22.31
N GLN A 1170 -4.61 -12.55 22.32
CA GLN A 1170 -5.41 -12.21 21.13
C GLN A 1170 -5.49 -10.67 20.94
N ALA A 1171 -4.39 -9.97 21.20
CA ALA A 1171 -4.33 -8.51 21.40
C ALA A 1171 -4.80 -7.65 20.20
N GLY A 1172 -5.54 -6.57 20.48
CA GLY A 1172 -5.64 -5.40 19.60
C GLY A 1172 -7.01 -5.05 19.00
N GLY A 1173 -8.11 -5.51 19.61
CA GLY A 1173 -9.49 -5.26 19.18
C GLY A 1173 -10.28 -4.26 20.03
N SER A 1174 -11.39 -3.77 19.49
CA SER A 1174 -12.41 -2.98 20.17
C SER A 1174 -13.77 -3.69 20.13
N ASP A 1175 -14.00 -4.55 21.09
CA ASP A 1175 -15.18 -5.40 21.19
C ASP A 1175 -16.36 -4.68 21.84
N THR A 1176 -17.55 -4.95 21.31
CA THR A 1176 -18.81 -4.41 21.84
C THR A 1176 -19.73 -5.54 22.27
N ILE A 1177 -20.13 -5.52 23.54
CA ILE A 1177 -21.15 -6.42 24.08
C ILE A 1177 -22.42 -5.62 24.29
N SER A 1178 -23.51 -6.07 23.66
CA SER A 1178 -24.87 -5.59 23.91
C SER A 1178 -25.70 -6.69 24.58
N GLY A 1179 -26.68 -6.30 25.40
CA GLY A 1179 -27.51 -7.26 26.12
C GLY A 1179 -26.83 -7.91 27.34
N PHE A 1180 -25.82 -7.28 27.94
CA PHE A 1180 -25.18 -7.78 29.17
C PHE A 1180 -25.99 -7.36 30.42
N THR A 1181 -26.42 -8.33 31.22
CA THR A 1181 -27.17 -8.16 32.46
C THR A 1181 -26.25 -8.24 33.67
N ALA A 1182 -25.92 -7.09 34.27
CA ALA A 1182 -25.10 -7.04 35.49
C ALA A 1182 -25.74 -7.81 36.66
N GLY A 1183 -24.94 -8.59 37.38
CA GLY A 1183 -25.37 -9.50 38.44
C GLY A 1183 -25.72 -10.93 37.99
N THR A 1184 -26.02 -11.13 36.70
CA THR A 1184 -26.40 -12.43 36.14
C THR A 1184 -25.36 -12.95 35.15
N ASP A 1185 -24.95 -12.12 34.19
CA ASP A 1185 -24.00 -12.53 33.14
C ASP A 1185 -22.56 -12.45 33.62
N HIS A 1186 -21.70 -13.23 32.97
CA HIS A 1186 -20.30 -13.36 33.33
C HIS A 1186 -19.36 -12.97 32.18
N LEU A 1187 -18.30 -12.27 32.53
CA LEU A 1187 -17.15 -12.03 31.67
C LEU A 1187 -16.02 -12.97 32.10
N VAL A 1188 -15.56 -13.84 31.22
CA VAL A 1188 -14.53 -14.83 31.53
C VAL A 1188 -13.23 -14.45 30.81
N LEU A 1189 -12.14 -14.26 31.56
CA LEU A 1189 -10.85 -13.85 31.03
C LEU A 1189 -9.84 -14.99 31.10
N ASN A 1190 -9.89 -15.87 30.11
CA ASN A 1190 -9.07 -17.07 30.05
C ASN A 1190 -7.59 -16.74 29.80
N GLY A 1191 -6.70 -17.25 30.66
CA GLY A 1191 -5.25 -17.10 30.51
C GLY A 1191 -4.67 -15.76 31.00
N PHE A 1192 -5.50 -14.86 31.55
CA PHE A 1192 -5.04 -13.68 32.28
C PHE A 1192 -4.71 -14.08 33.73
N THR A 1193 -3.62 -13.55 34.28
CA THR A 1193 -3.32 -13.71 35.71
C THR A 1193 -4.27 -12.86 36.55
N GLY A 1194 -4.47 -13.21 37.83
CA GLY A 1194 -5.35 -12.45 38.73
C GLY A 1194 -4.97 -10.96 38.82
N GLU A 1195 -3.67 -10.66 38.84
CA GLU A 1195 -3.15 -9.28 38.82
C GLU A 1195 -3.53 -8.53 37.53
N GLN A 1196 -3.48 -9.21 36.38
CA GLN A 1196 -3.89 -8.62 35.10
C GLN A 1196 -5.39 -8.34 35.04
N VAL A 1197 -6.21 -9.27 35.52
CA VAL A 1197 -7.67 -9.07 35.61
C VAL A 1197 -8.00 -7.89 36.53
N ASP A 1198 -7.34 -7.78 37.68
CA ASP A 1198 -7.52 -6.66 38.61
C ASP A 1198 -7.11 -5.31 37.99
N ALA A 1199 -5.97 -5.29 37.28
CA ALA A 1199 -5.50 -4.11 36.56
C ALA A 1199 -6.50 -3.67 35.47
N SER A 1200 -7.04 -4.62 34.70
CA SER A 1200 -8.06 -4.34 33.67
C SER A 1200 -9.35 -3.84 34.27
N TYR A 1201 -9.83 -4.44 35.37
CA TYR A 1201 -11.01 -3.96 36.10
C TYR A 1201 -10.85 -2.52 36.62
N ALA A 1202 -9.63 -2.12 37.00
CA ALA A 1202 -9.35 -0.77 37.47
C ALA A 1202 -9.47 0.31 36.38
N THR A 1203 -9.45 -0.06 35.10
CA THR A 1203 -9.58 0.88 33.97
C THR A 1203 -11.02 1.26 33.64
N LYS A 1204 -12.01 0.69 34.34
CA LYS A 1204 -13.43 0.90 34.03
C LYS A 1204 -13.83 2.37 34.06
N SER A 1205 -14.57 2.79 33.05
CA SER A 1205 -15.19 4.11 32.92
C SER A 1205 -16.59 3.99 32.34
N VAL A 1206 -17.43 5.00 32.53
CA VAL A 1206 -18.79 5.05 31.97
C VAL A 1206 -18.94 6.34 31.17
N ASP A 1207 -19.41 6.23 29.93
CA ASP A 1207 -19.61 7.36 29.04
C ASP A 1207 -20.91 8.14 29.33
N GLY A 1208 -21.12 9.26 28.63
CA GLY A 1208 -22.33 10.08 28.75
C GLY A 1208 -23.61 9.40 28.26
N SER A 1209 -23.52 8.24 27.61
CA SER A 1209 -24.62 7.42 27.11
C SER A 1209 -24.94 6.23 28.03
N GLY A 1210 -24.19 6.06 29.11
CA GLY A 1210 -24.41 4.99 30.09
C GLY A 1210 -23.78 3.65 29.70
N ASN A 1211 -22.81 3.63 28.79
CA ASN A 1211 -22.04 2.44 28.42
C ASN A 1211 -20.77 2.37 29.27
N MET A 1212 -20.38 1.16 29.67
CA MET A 1212 -19.15 0.92 30.40
C MET A 1212 -18.02 0.51 29.45
N HIS A 1213 -16.85 1.11 29.63
CA HIS A 1213 -15.64 0.78 28.89
C HIS A 1213 -14.53 0.35 29.85
N PHE A 1214 -13.76 -0.66 29.48
CA PHE A 1214 -12.51 -1.01 30.15
C PHE A 1214 -11.54 -1.65 29.15
N THR A 1215 -10.26 -1.65 29.51
CA THR A 1215 -9.18 -2.14 28.66
C THR A 1215 -8.50 -3.32 29.34
N LEU A 1216 -8.38 -4.43 28.62
CA LEU A 1216 -7.62 -5.59 29.05
C LEU A 1216 -6.11 -5.31 29.01
N THR A 1217 -5.30 -6.02 29.81
CA THR A 1217 -3.85 -5.75 29.87
C THR A 1217 -3.08 -6.03 28.57
N ASP A 1218 -3.70 -6.72 27.62
CA ASP A 1218 -3.18 -6.94 26.27
C ASP A 1218 -3.66 -5.86 25.26
N ASN A 1219 -4.27 -4.78 25.76
CA ASN A 1219 -4.83 -3.63 25.03
C ASN A 1219 -6.15 -3.88 24.28
N THR A 1220 -6.82 -5.02 24.51
CA THR A 1220 -8.18 -5.23 23.99
C THR A 1220 -9.17 -4.31 24.72
N GLN A 1221 -9.95 -3.53 23.99
CA GLN A 1221 -10.95 -2.60 24.54
C GLN A 1221 -12.32 -3.26 24.52
N ILE A 1222 -13.00 -3.29 25.67
CA ILE A 1222 -14.34 -3.87 25.78
C ILE A 1222 -15.32 -2.76 26.14
N THR A 1223 -16.39 -2.68 25.35
CA THR A 1223 -17.54 -1.79 25.60
C THR A 1223 -18.77 -2.62 25.95
N LEU A 1224 -19.32 -2.43 27.15
CA LEU A 1224 -20.60 -2.98 27.58
C LEU A 1224 -21.70 -1.92 27.40
N VAL A 1225 -22.59 -2.14 26.45
CA VAL A 1225 -23.65 -1.21 26.11
C VAL A 1225 -24.74 -1.22 27.18
N GLY A 1226 -25.09 -0.05 27.74
CA GLY A 1226 -26.16 0.11 28.73
C GLY A 1226 -25.85 -0.39 30.15
N VAL A 1227 -24.60 -0.76 30.44
CA VAL A 1227 -24.17 -1.20 31.78
C VAL A 1227 -23.43 -0.05 32.47
N SER A 1228 -23.93 0.40 33.63
CA SER A 1228 -23.32 1.51 34.40
C SER A 1228 -22.57 1.05 35.66
N ALA A 1229 -22.74 -0.20 36.08
CA ALA A 1229 -22.04 -0.78 37.23
C ALA A 1229 -21.81 -2.29 37.02
N LEU A 1230 -20.62 -2.78 37.34
CA LEU A 1230 -20.22 -4.18 37.19
C LEU A 1230 -19.42 -4.64 38.40
N SER A 1231 -19.78 -5.78 38.99
CA SER A 1231 -19.09 -6.36 40.15
C SER A 1231 -17.79 -7.06 39.75
N ARG A 1232 -16.75 -6.99 40.59
CA ARG A 1232 -15.48 -7.70 40.35
C ARG A 1232 -15.66 -9.22 40.28
N ASN A 1233 -16.67 -9.78 40.96
CA ASN A 1233 -16.96 -11.22 40.95
C ASN A 1233 -17.56 -11.72 39.62
N GLN A 1234 -17.93 -10.80 38.72
CA GLN A 1234 -18.39 -11.13 37.37
C GLN A 1234 -17.24 -11.19 36.35
N PHE A 1235 -16.01 -10.87 36.76
CA PHE A 1235 -14.77 -11.15 36.04
C PHE A 1235 -14.23 -12.50 36.52
N GLY A 1236 -14.50 -13.55 35.76
CA GLY A 1236 -14.07 -14.93 36.00
C GLY A 1236 -12.68 -15.22 35.49
#